data_AF-A0A7X8HAS0-F1
#
_entry.id   AF-A0A7X8HAS0-F1
#
_cell.length_a   1.000
_cell.length_b   1.000
_cell.length_c   1.000
_cell.angle_alpha   90.00
_cell.angle_beta   90.00
_cell.angle_gamma   90.00
#
_symmetry.space_group_name_H-M   'P 1'
#
loop_
_entity.id
_entity.type
_entity.pdbx_description
1 polymer ?
#
loop_
_entity_poly.entity_id
_entity_poly.type
_entity_poly.pdbx_seq_one_letter_code
_entity_poly.pdbx_strand_id
1 'polypeptide(L)'
;MRPFRSFLLLLVILICFAGLSYVLPWDLDLPSAETLVPEKILRKIYPVTDQPIHDTIFARATHGLKAEPDDVSAVIDTSGAGLRQFVTISTDTAKHHPLQLFLDSLKNSRGKIRIMYFGDSQIEGDRITSYLRHSLRTIKGGTGPGLFLPVMPVAYTKSFYVRASTNWRRYNYLSFKNGEIRHNELGPFMSFCRYLPEGRVSPGKVKSWVRITESVFADSFSSDFEYLRIIYRNKQDNVGITVKADNNPLIVDTLRKSDEVAEYWCPLYSSKNILVEFSGNTSPDIYGISIEGRNGLVVDNMPQRGSAGLEFTMVDNENLKECFSILKPDLIILHYGLNLATNIRNDYSYYEKGLARQISLIHEVTPGTAVVVVGLTDIAYQEGDRVVSYPNIGKIIKAQEKASVEAGAVFWDARTAMGGNSSIIRWFGMNPPLAKKDYVHFTDQGADTLAALMLSDLFTVNKVTLPDSLTAIGQPGLRTDTVVAVAPTPVAIQQKEKVKIIDTLLQTVLRYDPSSPFIFSSPSFWVFFLFVLGGFLFVYRKMFLRNLYLFLVSLFFYYKSGGLFLILLILVTVIDFSCGLFINRSGSKAGRRLFLLLSIVSNIGLLAYFKYTGFIIQTFNDLFGTAYAAKDYIQSFSNQYFGTHFNISSIILPVGISFFTFQSLSYTIDVYRRKLEPVRNIIDFGFYVSFFPQLVAGPIVRASEFIPQLYKPYSLTQREMSHAIFLIMKGLIKKIIISDFIAVSFVDRIFDLPTAHSGFENLMAVYGYGLQIYCDFSGYTDIAIGLGLLLGFRLPLNFNSPYKAANVSDFWKRWHISLSRWLKDYLYISLGGNRKGKFRTILNVMITMLLGGLWHGASLRFIIWGGLHGIALAFYKVGEFIFGERTSRSRLRSAVSVFLTFQFVSFCWIFFRSQDLQSVGLMLRQIVNDFLPSSFASVFALFGGAFALIAAGYLIHFLPEKVKESYRGLFIRIPVAAQMVIVLMIAFLLYQMRTTEIMPFIYFRF
;
A
#
# COMPACT_ATOMS: atom_id res chain seq x y z
N MET A 1 -34.89 -24.16 8.32
CA MET A 1 -34.05 -25.11 7.56
C MET A 1 -32.95 -25.66 8.46
N ARG A 2 -32.43 -26.87 8.20
CA ARG A 2 -31.29 -27.41 8.94
C ARG A 2 -30.02 -26.61 8.56
N PRO A 3 -29.18 -26.16 9.51
CA PRO A 3 -27.94 -25.44 9.19
C PRO A 3 -26.98 -26.27 8.30
N PHE A 4 -27.21 -27.59 8.23
CA PHE A 4 -26.58 -28.52 7.28
C PHE A 4 -26.70 -28.09 5.82
N ARG A 5 -27.82 -27.49 5.37
CA ARG A 5 -27.94 -27.01 3.98
C ARG A 5 -27.04 -25.80 3.70
N SER A 6 -26.94 -24.87 4.65
CA SER A 6 -26.05 -23.71 4.54
C SER A 6 -24.58 -24.14 4.53
N PHE A 7 -24.23 -25.11 5.37
CA PHE A 7 -22.89 -25.71 5.41
C PHE A 7 -22.54 -26.44 4.11
N LEU A 8 -23.42 -27.34 3.64
CA LEU A 8 -23.21 -28.08 2.40
C LEU A 8 -23.09 -27.15 1.18
N LEU A 9 -23.88 -26.06 1.15
CA LEU A 9 -23.79 -25.05 0.10
C LEU A 9 -22.41 -24.37 0.07
N LEU A 10 -21.95 -23.89 1.22
CA LEU A 10 -20.66 -23.21 1.36
C LEU A 10 -19.49 -24.18 1.12
N LEU A 11 -19.60 -25.43 1.57
CA LEU A 11 -18.62 -26.48 1.33
C LEU A 11 -18.54 -26.82 -0.17
N VAL A 12 -19.67 -27.01 -0.85
CA VAL A 12 -19.73 -27.25 -2.31
C VAL A 12 -19.18 -26.05 -3.07
N ILE A 13 -19.48 -24.82 -2.65
CA ILE A 13 -18.89 -23.61 -3.24
C ILE A 13 -17.37 -23.64 -3.10
N LEU A 14 -16.84 -23.94 -1.92
CA LEU A 14 -15.40 -23.95 -1.65
C LEU A 14 -14.68 -25.11 -2.37
N ILE A 15 -15.33 -26.28 -2.47
CA ILE A 15 -14.83 -27.45 -3.21
C ILE A 15 -14.91 -27.22 -4.71
N CYS A 16 -15.97 -26.61 -5.25
CA CYS A 16 -16.05 -26.22 -6.66
C CYS A 16 -14.99 -25.14 -6.98
N PHE A 17 -14.74 -24.20 -6.07
CA PHE A 17 -13.66 -23.21 -6.20
C PHE A 17 -12.27 -23.86 -6.26
N ALA A 18 -12.06 -24.95 -5.51
CA ALA A 18 -10.80 -25.69 -5.48
C ALA A 18 -10.70 -26.82 -6.53
N GLY A 19 -11.83 -27.29 -7.06
CA GLY A 19 -11.95 -28.46 -7.95
C GLY A 19 -12.26 -28.13 -9.40
N LEU A 20 -12.80 -26.94 -9.72
CA LEU A 20 -12.93 -26.48 -11.11
C LEU A 20 -11.57 -26.33 -11.81
N SER A 21 -10.46 -26.23 -11.06
CA SER A 21 -9.10 -26.24 -11.59
C SER A 21 -8.67 -27.57 -12.22
N TYR A 22 -9.41 -28.67 -11.98
CA TYR A 22 -9.07 -30.00 -12.48
C TYR A 22 -9.86 -30.46 -13.71
N VAL A 23 -10.99 -29.82 -14.05
CA VAL A 23 -11.98 -30.40 -15.00
C VAL A 23 -12.16 -29.59 -16.30
N LEU A 24 -11.75 -28.32 -16.34
CA LEU A 24 -11.93 -27.45 -17.51
C LEU A 24 -10.58 -27.04 -18.10
N PRO A 25 -10.20 -27.52 -19.31
CA PRO A 25 -9.00 -27.07 -20.00
C PRO A 25 -9.32 -25.76 -20.72
N TRP A 26 -9.10 -24.63 -20.06
CA TRP A 26 -9.11 -23.30 -20.68
C TRP A 26 -7.88 -22.53 -20.16
N ASP A 27 -7.10 -21.94 -21.07
CA ASP A 27 -5.86 -21.19 -20.83
C ASP A 27 -6.08 -19.84 -20.09
N LEU A 28 -6.72 -19.91 -18.93
CA LEU A 28 -6.83 -18.84 -17.95
C LEU A 28 -6.35 -19.42 -16.62
N ASP A 29 -5.20 -18.96 -16.13
CA ASP A 29 -4.56 -19.38 -14.87
C ASP A 29 -5.59 -19.61 -13.75
N LEU A 30 -5.96 -20.87 -13.57
CA LEU A 30 -6.75 -21.36 -12.43
C LEU A 30 -5.79 -21.94 -11.39
N PRO A 31 -6.08 -21.80 -10.09
CA PRO A 31 -5.12 -22.16 -9.07
C PRO A 31 -5.03 -23.67 -8.83
N SER A 32 -3.80 -24.19 -8.66
CA SER A 32 -3.55 -25.46 -7.98
C SER A 32 -3.89 -25.34 -6.49
N ALA A 33 -4.06 -26.49 -5.80
CA ALA A 33 -4.30 -26.57 -4.35
C ALA A 33 -3.26 -25.79 -3.49
N GLU A 34 -2.15 -25.40 -4.10
CA GLU A 34 -1.02 -24.66 -3.55
C GLU A 34 -1.35 -23.18 -3.25
N THR A 35 -2.45 -22.64 -3.76
CA THR A 35 -2.86 -21.24 -3.49
C THR A 35 -3.82 -21.09 -2.31
N LEU A 36 -4.39 -22.19 -1.82
CA LEU A 36 -5.34 -22.24 -0.70
C LEU A 36 -4.65 -22.46 0.65
N VAL A 37 -3.38 -22.86 0.63
CA VAL A 37 -2.57 -23.17 1.80
C VAL A 37 -1.42 -22.16 1.87
N PRO A 38 -1.12 -21.54 3.02
CA PRO A 38 0.02 -20.64 3.16
C PRO A 38 1.31 -21.24 2.60
N GLU A 39 2.03 -20.48 1.77
CA GLU A 39 3.23 -20.92 1.03
C GLU A 39 4.31 -21.55 1.94
N LYS A 40 4.40 -21.09 3.19
CA LYS A 40 5.27 -21.66 4.25
C LYS A 40 5.00 -23.14 4.57
N ILE A 41 3.76 -23.61 4.38
CA ILE A 41 3.35 -25.00 4.64
C ILE A 41 3.66 -25.86 3.41
N LEU A 42 3.47 -25.32 2.21
CA LEU A 42 3.73 -26.03 0.95
C LEU A 42 5.22 -26.27 0.72
N ARG A 43 6.08 -25.27 1.00
CA ARG A 43 7.55 -25.42 0.94
C ARG A 43 8.11 -26.49 1.88
N LYS A 44 7.33 -26.92 2.89
CA LYS A 44 7.71 -27.99 3.83
C LYS A 44 7.12 -29.36 3.49
N ILE A 45 6.04 -29.42 2.72
CA ILE A 45 5.39 -30.67 2.28
C ILE A 45 5.98 -31.14 0.94
N TYR A 46 6.30 -30.18 0.06
CA TYR A 46 7.03 -30.38 -1.18
C TYR A 46 8.31 -29.55 -1.11
N PRO A 47 9.45 -30.13 -0.69
CA PRO A 47 10.73 -29.48 -0.88
C PRO A 47 10.98 -29.44 -2.40
N VAL A 48 10.65 -28.30 -3.02
CA VAL A 48 11.04 -28.03 -4.41
C VAL A 48 12.56 -28.05 -4.42
N THR A 49 13.12 -29.02 -5.13
CA THR A 49 14.53 -29.02 -5.47
C THR A 49 14.76 -27.84 -6.38
N ASP A 50 15.61 -26.89 -5.95
CA ASP A 50 16.10 -25.80 -6.79
C ASP A 50 16.81 -26.38 -8.00
N GLN A 51 16.07 -26.65 -9.09
CA GLN A 51 16.65 -26.77 -10.41
C GLN A 51 16.65 -25.38 -11.07
N PRO A 52 17.76 -24.97 -11.70
CA PRO A 52 17.89 -23.66 -12.29
C PRO A 52 16.93 -23.50 -13.48
N ILE A 53 16.18 -22.39 -13.49
CA ILE A 53 15.23 -21.97 -14.55
C ILE A 53 16.00 -21.42 -15.78
N HIS A 54 17.10 -22.07 -16.16
CA HIS A 54 17.93 -21.60 -17.28
C HIS A 54 17.58 -22.24 -18.64
N ASP A 55 16.93 -23.40 -18.68
CA ASP A 55 16.79 -24.15 -19.94
C ASP A 55 15.40 -24.09 -20.60
N THR A 56 14.35 -23.68 -19.90
CA THR A 56 12.98 -23.71 -20.45
C THR A 56 12.58 -22.47 -21.25
N ILE A 57 13.28 -21.34 -21.08
CA ILE A 57 12.98 -20.08 -21.79
C ILE A 57 13.65 -20.04 -23.18
N PHE A 58 14.78 -20.73 -23.38
CA PHE A 58 15.50 -20.71 -24.66
C PHE A 58 14.94 -21.65 -25.74
N ALA A 59 14.18 -22.69 -25.37
CA ALA A 59 13.58 -23.62 -26.33
C ALA A 59 12.30 -23.09 -27.00
N ARG A 60 11.57 -22.16 -26.35
CA ARG A 60 10.32 -21.60 -26.90
C ARG A 60 10.52 -20.38 -27.80
N ALA A 61 11.63 -19.66 -27.66
CA ALA A 61 11.93 -18.46 -28.46
C ALA A 61 12.45 -18.78 -29.87
N THR A 62 12.88 -20.01 -30.15
CA THR A 62 13.46 -20.40 -31.45
C THR A 62 12.49 -21.14 -32.37
N HIS A 63 11.31 -21.56 -31.89
CA HIS A 63 10.35 -22.35 -32.67
C HIS A 63 9.09 -21.59 -33.16
N GLY A 64 8.99 -20.29 -32.92
CA GLY A 64 7.83 -19.45 -33.30
C GLY A 64 7.97 -18.61 -34.57
N LEU A 65 9.02 -18.82 -35.39
CA LEU A 65 9.22 -18.10 -36.66
C LEU A 65 8.79 -18.97 -37.85
N LYS A 66 7.48 -19.16 -38.01
CA LYS A 66 6.85 -19.44 -39.30
C LYS A 66 5.64 -18.53 -39.41
N ALA A 67 5.79 -17.43 -40.15
CA ALA A 67 4.67 -16.63 -40.59
C ALA A 67 3.95 -17.38 -41.72
N GLU A 68 2.65 -17.64 -41.55
CA GLU A 68 1.76 -17.83 -42.69
C GLU A 68 1.49 -16.46 -43.33
N PRO A 69 1.46 -16.37 -44.67
CA PRO A 69 1.14 -15.13 -45.36
C PRO A 69 -0.38 -14.96 -45.41
N ASP A 70 -0.90 -13.80 -45.02
CA ASP A 70 -1.84 -13.03 -45.84
C ASP A 70 -2.24 -11.71 -45.17
N ASP A 71 -2.39 -10.70 -46.03
CA ASP A 71 -2.95 -9.37 -45.83
C ASP A 71 -2.32 -8.44 -44.78
N VAL A 72 -1.47 -7.52 -45.26
CA VAL A 72 -1.80 -6.08 -45.40
C VAL A 72 -0.65 -5.41 -46.16
N SER A 73 -1.00 -4.85 -47.32
CA SER A 73 -0.13 -4.06 -48.19
C SER A 73 0.34 -2.76 -47.54
N ALA A 74 1.64 -2.63 -47.30
CA ALA A 74 2.31 -1.35 -47.16
C ALA A 74 3.72 -1.45 -47.74
N VAL A 75 3.99 -0.56 -48.70
CA VAL A 75 5.19 -0.44 -49.53
C VAL A 75 6.48 -0.53 -48.70
N ILE A 76 7.24 -1.60 -48.90
CA ILE A 76 8.63 -1.73 -48.43
C ILE A 76 9.53 -1.55 -49.63
N ASP A 77 10.31 -0.47 -49.58
CA ASP A 77 11.45 -0.23 -50.44
C ASP A 77 12.54 -1.26 -50.11
N THR A 78 12.61 -2.32 -50.91
CA THR A 78 13.60 -3.39 -50.77
C THR A 78 14.91 -3.00 -51.46
N SER A 79 15.75 -2.26 -50.76
CA SER A 79 17.19 -2.20 -51.08
C SER A 79 18.01 -2.07 -49.80
N GLY A 80 18.78 -3.11 -49.46
CA GLY A 80 19.78 -3.06 -48.39
C GLY A 80 19.65 -4.10 -47.28
N ALA A 81 19.47 -5.38 -47.61
CA ALA A 81 19.77 -6.46 -46.67
C ALA A 81 21.30 -6.63 -46.56
N GLY A 82 21.93 -5.78 -45.75
CA GLY A 82 23.32 -5.93 -45.35
C GLY A 82 23.45 -7.03 -44.30
N LEU A 83 24.11 -8.12 -44.68
CA LEU A 83 24.68 -9.13 -43.79
C LEU A 83 25.30 -8.48 -42.54
N ARG A 84 25.04 -9.07 -41.37
CA ARG A 84 25.75 -8.75 -40.12
C ARG A 84 27.25 -8.86 -40.37
N GLN A 85 27.89 -7.72 -40.57
CA GLN A 85 29.34 -7.64 -40.64
C GLN A 85 29.84 -7.77 -39.21
N PHE A 86 30.28 -8.98 -38.84
CA PHE A 86 31.11 -9.16 -37.66
C PHE A 86 32.35 -8.30 -37.88
N VAL A 87 32.46 -7.18 -37.14
CA VAL A 87 33.69 -6.42 -37.09
C VAL A 87 34.72 -7.30 -36.39
N THR A 88 35.55 -7.96 -37.20
CA THR A 88 36.79 -8.57 -36.74
C THR A 88 37.71 -7.42 -36.32
N ILE A 89 37.81 -7.16 -35.02
CA ILE A 89 38.75 -6.17 -34.50
C ILE A 89 40.14 -6.74 -34.69
N SER A 90 40.87 -6.16 -35.64
CA SER A 90 42.29 -6.33 -35.85
C SER A 90 43.03 -6.04 -34.54
N THR A 91 43.87 -7.00 -34.12
CA THR A 91 44.78 -6.92 -32.98
C THR A 91 45.93 -5.96 -33.28
N ASP A 92 45.66 -4.66 -33.31
CA ASP A 92 46.74 -3.68 -33.33
C ASP A 92 46.41 -2.45 -32.49
N THR A 93 47.30 -2.15 -31.54
CA THR A 93 47.24 -1.15 -30.46
C THR A 93 46.25 -1.43 -29.31
N ALA A 94 46.74 -2.12 -28.26
CA ALA A 94 45.99 -2.39 -27.02
C ALA A 94 45.71 -1.11 -26.20
N LYS A 95 44.73 -0.29 -26.62
CA LYS A 95 43.97 0.56 -25.70
C LYS A 95 43.04 -0.35 -24.91
N HIS A 96 43.19 -0.41 -23.59
CA HIS A 96 42.28 -1.18 -22.74
C HIS A 96 40.84 -0.71 -22.99
N HIS A 97 39.91 -1.66 -23.21
CA HIS A 97 38.50 -1.35 -23.40
C HIS A 97 37.99 -0.51 -22.20
N PRO A 98 37.25 0.61 -22.40
CA PRO A 98 36.90 1.52 -21.29
C PRO A 98 36.09 0.87 -20.15
N LEU A 99 35.39 -0.24 -20.43
CA LEU A 99 34.67 -1.03 -19.42
C LEU A 99 35.54 -2.08 -18.70
N GLN A 100 36.76 -2.36 -19.18
CA GLN A 100 37.57 -3.49 -18.73
C GLN A 100 37.88 -3.43 -17.24
N LEU A 101 38.23 -2.25 -16.71
CA LEU A 101 38.48 -2.05 -15.28
C LEU A 101 37.27 -2.43 -14.42
N PHE A 102 36.08 -2.04 -14.86
CA PHE A 102 34.84 -2.42 -14.19
C PHE A 102 34.57 -3.92 -14.30
N LEU A 103 34.76 -4.53 -15.48
CA LEU A 103 34.58 -5.97 -15.66
C LEU A 103 35.57 -6.79 -14.82
N ASP A 104 36.79 -6.30 -14.66
CA ASP A 104 37.79 -6.92 -13.80
C ASP A 104 37.43 -6.77 -12.33
N SER A 105 36.90 -5.62 -11.89
CA SER A 105 36.31 -5.45 -10.55
C SER A 105 35.14 -6.42 -10.35
N LEU A 106 34.24 -6.52 -11.33
CA LEU A 106 33.09 -7.43 -11.34
C LEU A 106 33.49 -8.90 -11.39
N LYS A 107 34.71 -9.27 -11.75
CA LYS A 107 35.20 -10.66 -11.64
C LYS A 107 35.97 -10.87 -10.35
N ASN A 108 36.95 -10.01 -10.09
CA ASN A 108 38.06 -10.29 -9.17
C ASN A 108 37.95 -9.55 -7.84
N SER A 109 37.13 -8.48 -7.74
CA SER A 109 36.97 -7.75 -6.49
C SER A 109 36.19 -8.57 -5.45
N ARG A 110 36.73 -8.60 -4.23
CA ARG A 110 36.03 -9.05 -3.00
C ARG A 110 35.36 -7.88 -2.26
N GLY A 111 35.55 -6.65 -2.75
CA GLY A 111 35.00 -5.44 -2.16
C GLY A 111 33.60 -5.10 -2.66
N LYS A 112 33.14 -3.91 -2.30
CA LYS A 112 31.88 -3.34 -2.76
C LYS A 112 32.01 -2.82 -4.18
N ILE A 113 30.99 -3.06 -5.00
CA ILE A 113 30.87 -2.55 -6.37
C ILE A 113 29.62 -1.68 -6.44
N ARG A 114 29.75 -0.43 -6.91
CA ARG A 114 28.63 0.51 -7.04
C ARG A 114 28.43 0.92 -8.49
N ILE A 115 27.22 0.68 -8.98
CA ILE A 115 26.72 1.13 -10.28
C ILE A 115 25.74 2.27 -10.02
N MET A 116 25.99 3.45 -10.59
CA MET A 116 25.07 4.59 -10.53
C MET A 116 24.37 4.75 -11.87
N TYR A 117 23.07 4.44 -11.92
CA TYR A 117 22.29 4.44 -13.15
C TYR A 117 21.47 5.72 -13.24
N PHE A 118 21.89 6.63 -14.11
CA PHE A 118 21.24 7.90 -14.40
C PHE A 118 20.36 7.80 -15.64
N GLY A 119 19.20 8.44 -15.59
CA GLY A 119 18.31 8.47 -16.73
C GLY A 119 17.08 9.32 -16.52
N ASP A 120 16.23 9.39 -17.53
CA ASP A 120 15.00 10.17 -17.52
C ASP A 120 13.80 9.36 -16.95
N SER A 121 12.58 9.62 -17.43
CA SER A 121 11.37 8.91 -16.97
C SER A 121 11.39 7.42 -17.28
N GLN A 122 12.29 6.94 -18.14
CA GLN A 122 12.37 5.52 -18.51
C GLN A 122 12.76 4.61 -17.34
N ILE A 123 13.57 5.11 -16.40
CA ILE A 123 14.04 4.36 -15.21
C ILE A 123 13.25 4.66 -13.93
N GLU A 124 12.28 5.59 -13.98
CA GLU A 124 11.43 5.92 -12.84
C GLU A 124 10.70 4.68 -12.28
N GLY A 125 10.56 4.64 -10.96
CA GLY A 125 9.95 3.50 -10.26
C GLY A 125 10.84 2.26 -10.23
N ASP A 126 12.13 2.40 -10.56
CA ASP A 126 13.12 1.31 -10.57
C ASP A 126 12.85 0.28 -11.69
N ARG A 127 12.27 0.74 -12.80
CA ARG A 127 11.69 -0.12 -13.85
C ARG A 127 12.73 -1.03 -14.52
N ILE A 128 13.90 -0.47 -14.86
CA ILE A 128 15.03 -1.17 -15.51
C ILE A 128 16.06 -1.62 -14.47
N THR A 129 16.38 -0.72 -13.54
CA THR A 129 17.44 -0.89 -12.55
C THR A 129 17.15 -2.00 -11.55
N SER A 130 15.88 -2.31 -11.25
CA SER A 130 15.52 -3.43 -10.37
C SER A 130 15.99 -4.78 -10.93
N TYR A 131 15.71 -5.05 -12.21
CA TYR A 131 16.14 -6.29 -12.87
C TYR A 131 17.67 -6.37 -12.98
N LEU A 132 18.32 -5.26 -13.35
CA LEU A 132 19.78 -5.18 -13.42
C LEU A 132 20.42 -5.47 -12.05
N ARG A 133 19.88 -4.86 -10.99
CA ARG A 133 20.31 -5.05 -9.61
C ARG A 133 20.19 -6.51 -9.19
N HIS A 134 19.02 -7.11 -9.41
CA HIS A 134 18.76 -8.50 -9.09
C HIS A 134 19.74 -9.43 -9.82
N SER A 135 19.84 -9.28 -11.15
CA SER A 135 20.66 -10.14 -12.00
C SER A 135 22.15 -10.09 -11.63
N LEU A 136 22.72 -8.89 -11.48
CA LEU A 136 24.13 -8.74 -11.11
C LEU A 136 24.43 -9.21 -9.68
N ARG A 137 23.46 -9.15 -8.78
CA ARG A 137 23.60 -9.69 -7.41
C ARG A 137 23.61 -11.20 -7.36
N THR A 138 22.97 -11.90 -8.30
CA THR A 138 23.13 -13.36 -8.38
C THR A 138 24.58 -13.76 -8.64
N ILE A 139 25.38 -12.88 -9.27
CA ILE A 139 26.80 -13.09 -9.56
C ILE A 139 27.68 -12.64 -8.39
N LYS A 140 27.43 -11.46 -7.79
CA LYS A 140 28.33 -10.83 -6.80
C LYS A 140 27.81 -10.71 -5.36
N GLY A 141 26.56 -11.07 -5.10
CA GLY A 141 25.89 -10.79 -3.83
C GLY A 141 25.67 -9.28 -3.60
N GLY A 142 25.21 -8.93 -2.40
CA GLY A 142 24.87 -7.55 -2.00
C GLY A 142 23.40 -7.41 -1.62
N THR A 143 23.10 -6.38 -0.82
CA THR A 143 21.77 -6.19 -0.19
C THR A 143 21.30 -4.73 -0.30
N GLY A 144 20.00 -4.51 -0.06
CA GLY A 144 19.36 -3.19 -0.02
C GLY A 144 19.05 -2.57 -1.39
N PRO A 145 18.23 -1.52 -1.46
CA PRO A 145 17.85 -0.86 -2.72
C PRO A 145 18.90 0.12 -3.29
N GLY A 146 19.92 0.49 -2.52
CA GLY A 146 20.89 1.51 -2.90
C GLY A 146 20.46 2.93 -2.48
N LEU A 147 20.94 3.93 -3.22
CA LEU A 147 20.82 5.36 -2.92
C LEU A 147 19.48 5.96 -3.37
N PHE A 148 18.91 6.84 -2.54
CA PHE A 148 17.68 7.60 -2.77
C PHE A 148 17.67 8.94 -1.99
N LEU A 149 16.66 9.78 -2.23
CA LEU A 149 16.43 11.02 -1.47
C LEU A 149 15.20 10.92 -0.58
N PRO A 150 15.10 11.75 0.50
CA PRO A 150 13.87 11.89 1.28
C PRO A 150 12.63 12.20 0.43
N VAL A 151 12.79 13.01 -0.62
CA VAL A 151 11.73 13.39 -1.56
C VAL A 151 12.15 12.99 -2.97
N MET A 152 11.57 11.89 -3.45
CA MET A 152 11.78 11.37 -4.81
C MET A 152 10.62 11.77 -5.75
N PRO A 153 10.84 11.88 -7.07
CA PRO A 153 9.75 12.09 -8.04
C PRO A 153 8.69 11.01 -7.97
N VAL A 154 9.12 9.77 -7.70
CA VAL A 154 8.26 8.61 -7.50
C VAL A 154 8.64 7.96 -6.16
N ALA A 155 7.74 8.07 -5.19
CA ALA A 155 7.93 7.54 -3.84
C ALA A 155 7.81 5.99 -3.75
N TYR A 156 7.18 5.39 -4.77
CA TYR A 156 6.90 3.96 -4.84
C TYR A 156 7.75 3.29 -5.93
N THR A 157 8.70 2.44 -5.56
CA THR A 157 9.58 1.74 -6.51
C THR A 157 9.38 0.22 -6.45
N LYS A 158 9.89 -0.52 -7.44
CA LYS A 158 9.89 -1.99 -7.41
C LYS A 158 10.61 -2.55 -6.18
N SER A 159 11.68 -1.90 -5.70
CA SER A 159 12.48 -2.42 -4.58
C SER A 159 12.10 -1.88 -3.19
N PHE A 160 11.55 -0.67 -3.07
CA PHE A 160 11.23 -0.06 -1.77
C PHE A 160 10.22 1.09 -1.89
N TYR A 161 9.64 1.48 -0.75
CA TYR A 161 8.86 2.70 -0.61
C TYR A 161 9.56 3.68 0.31
N VAL A 162 9.60 4.96 -0.09
CA VAL A 162 10.12 6.06 0.74
C VAL A 162 9.02 7.08 1.00
N ARG A 163 8.83 7.44 2.26
CA ARG A 163 7.90 8.48 2.71
C ARG A 163 8.63 9.44 3.62
N ALA A 164 8.30 10.72 3.59
CA ALA A 164 8.91 11.71 4.46
C ALA A 164 7.86 12.66 5.03
N SER A 165 8.20 13.37 6.11
CA SER A 165 7.36 14.44 6.65
C SER A 165 7.17 15.58 5.64
N THR A 166 6.04 16.28 5.74
CA THR A 166 5.59 17.32 4.79
C THR A 166 6.51 18.54 4.67
N ASN A 167 7.43 18.73 5.60
CA ASN A 167 8.38 19.84 5.63
C ASN A 167 9.64 19.60 4.79
N TRP A 168 9.87 18.40 4.28
CA TRP A 168 10.98 18.16 3.35
C TRP A 168 10.74 18.80 1.99
N ARG A 169 11.79 19.41 1.44
CA ARG A 169 11.81 19.98 0.10
C ARG A 169 13.07 19.54 -0.63
N ARG A 170 12.91 19.15 -1.90
CA ARG A 170 14.01 18.87 -2.83
C ARG A 170 14.39 20.15 -3.57
N TYR A 171 15.67 20.43 -3.62
CA TYR A 171 16.27 21.55 -4.35
C TYR A 171 17.18 21.01 -5.44
N ASN A 172 17.12 21.58 -6.64
CA ASN A 172 17.90 21.14 -7.79
C ASN A 172 18.54 22.35 -8.51
N TYR A 173 19.15 22.13 -9.66
CA TYR A 173 19.80 23.19 -10.44
C TYR A 173 18.84 24.32 -10.88
N LEU A 174 17.55 24.03 -11.06
CA LEU A 174 16.54 25.06 -11.34
C LEU A 174 16.28 25.91 -10.12
N SER A 175 16.26 25.33 -8.91
CA SER A 175 16.13 26.09 -7.67
C SER A 175 17.25 27.12 -7.52
N PHE A 176 18.48 26.77 -7.89
CA PHE A 176 19.59 27.72 -7.92
C PHE A 176 19.38 28.82 -8.96
N LYS A 177 19.04 28.46 -10.21
CA LYS A 177 18.77 29.44 -11.27
C LYS A 177 17.63 30.41 -10.93
N ASN A 178 16.63 29.94 -10.17
CA ASN A 178 15.51 30.74 -9.72
C ASN A 178 15.81 31.57 -8.46
N GLY A 179 17.02 31.49 -7.91
CA GLY A 179 17.43 32.23 -6.70
C GLY A 179 16.83 31.69 -5.40
N GLU A 180 16.28 30.47 -5.39
CA GLU A 180 15.72 29.85 -4.18
C GLU A 180 16.80 29.34 -3.22
N ILE A 181 17.99 29.06 -3.75
CA ILE A 181 19.20 28.69 -3.02
C ILE A 181 20.37 29.54 -3.52
N ARG A 182 21.34 29.84 -2.64
CA ARG A 182 22.46 30.75 -2.96
C ARG A 182 23.64 30.06 -3.65
N HIS A 183 23.66 28.73 -3.69
CA HIS A 183 24.75 27.93 -4.24
C HIS A 183 24.20 26.77 -5.08
N ASN A 184 25.02 26.25 -6.01
CA ASN A 184 24.73 25.05 -6.81
C ASN A 184 25.54 23.83 -6.34
N GLU A 185 25.94 23.78 -5.06
CA GLU A 185 26.49 22.58 -4.39
C GLU A 185 25.42 21.48 -4.33
N LEU A 186 25.19 20.81 -5.46
CA LEU A 186 24.20 19.76 -5.61
C LEU A 186 24.90 18.41 -5.51
N GLY A 187 24.21 17.43 -4.94
CA GLY A 187 24.74 16.08 -4.75
C GLY A 187 24.63 15.22 -6.02
N PRO A 188 24.89 13.91 -5.89
CA PRO A 188 24.85 12.96 -6.99
C PRO A 188 23.51 12.95 -7.76
N PHE A 189 22.39 13.22 -7.10
CA PHE A 189 21.08 13.36 -7.76
C PHE A 189 20.89 14.67 -8.51
N MET A 190 21.94 15.47 -8.74
CA MET A 190 21.84 16.87 -9.21
C MET A 190 20.84 17.68 -8.37
N SER A 191 20.72 17.30 -7.10
CA SER A 191 19.77 17.82 -6.12
C SER A 191 20.17 17.42 -4.70
N PHE A 192 19.57 18.09 -3.73
CA PHE A 192 19.61 17.72 -2.31
C PHE A 192 18.23 17.95 -1.66
N CYS A 193 18.05 17.45 -0.45
CA CYS A 193 16.85 17.70 0.35
C CYS A 193 17.18 18.43 1.65
N ARG A 194 16.32 19.39 2.03
CA ARG A 194 16.31 20.05 3.35
C ARG A 194 14.89 20.05 3.92
N TYR A 195 14.75 20.07 5.24
CA TYR A 195 13.46 20.23 5.93
C TYR A 195 13.27 21.64 6.55
N LEU A 196 14.26 22.51 6.41
CA LEU A 196 14.14 23.95 6.63
C LEU A 196 14.71 24.71 5.43
N PRO A 197 14.16 25.91 5.10
CA PRO A 197 14.72 26.76 4.06
C PRO A 197 16.19 27.11 4.32
N GLU A 198 16.93 27.42 3.25
CA GLU A 198 18.33 27.81 3.34
C GLU A 198 18.55 28.97 4.33
N GLY A 199 19.60 28.86 5.15
CA GLY A 199 19.99 29.93 6.06
C GLY A 199 19.08 30.08 7.29
N ARG A 200 17.92 29.40 7.33
CA ARG A 200 16.95 29.56 8.40
C ARG A 200 17.34 28.78 9.64
N VAL A 201 17.51 29.49 10.75
CA VAL A 201 17.61 28.92 12.10
C VAL A 201 16.25 29.08 12.79
N SER A 202 15.66 27.98 13.21
CA SER A 202 14.40 27.96 13.96
C SER A 202 14.66 28.32 15.44
N PRO A 203 13.77 29.09 16.10
CA PRO A 203 13.87 29.38 17.53
C PRO A 203 13.81 28.14 18.44
N GLY A 204 13.29 27.02 17.92
CA GLY A 204 13.21 25.74 18.62
C GLY A 204 13.41 24.54 17.70
N LYS A 205 13.58 23.34 18.30
CA LYS A 205 13.90 22.11 17.55
C LYS A 205 12.76 21.74 16.62
N VAL A 206 13.06 21.74 15.32
CA VAL A 206 12.17 21.26 14.27
C VAL A 206 12.42 19.78 14.08
N LYS A 207 11.34 19.00 14.12
CA LYS A 207 11.39 17.56 13.85
C LYS A 207 11.03 17.29 12.39
N SER A 208 11.71 16.33 11.81
CA SER A 208 11.47 15.83 10.46
C SER A 208 11.70 14.33 10.45
N TRP A 209 11.11 13.60 9.50
CA TRP A 209 11.34 12.15 9.42
C TRP A 209 11.33 11.63 7.99
N VAL A 210 11.99 10.50 7.78
CA VAL A 210 12.01 9.71 6.55
C VAL A 210 11.79 8.25 6.92
N ARG A 211 10.75 7.63 6.34
CA ARG A 211 10.38 6.23 6.52
C ARG A 211 10.67 5.45 5.25
N ILE A 212 11.31 4.30 5.40
CA ILE A 212 11.64 3.37 4.32
C ILE A 212 11.05 2.01 4.64
N THR A 213 10.29 1.45 3.70
CA THR A 213 9.72 0.10 3.83
C THR A 213 10.01 -0.72 2.59
N GLU A 214 10.04 -2.04 2.72
CA GLU A 214 10.09 -2.94 1.56
C GLU A 214 8.90 -2.72 0.62
N SER A 215 9.14 -2.89 -0.67
CA SER A 215 8.07 -2.96 -1.68
C SER A 215 7.57 -4.40 -1.78
N VAL A 216 6.29 -4.59 -2.12
CA VAL A 216 5.73 -5.94 -2.34
C VAL A 216 6.33 -6.64 -3.55
N PHE A 217 7.00 -5.90 -4.43
CA PHE A 217 7.69 -6.42 -5.62
C PHE A 217 9.20 -6.59 -5.39
N ALA A 218 9.70 -6.30 -4.18
CA ALA A 218 11.12 -6.38 -3.87
C ALA A 218 11.58 -7.85 -3.82
N ASP A 219 12.71 -8.14 -4.44
CA ASP A 219 13.38 -9.41 -4.25
C ASP A 219 13.99 -9.52 -2.84
N SER A 220 14.34 -10.75 -2.43
CA SER A 220 14.85 -11.01 -1.07
C SER A 220 16.10 -10.19 -0.73
N PHE A 221 17.00 -9.94 -1.69
CA PHE A 221 18.21 -9.14 -1.45
C PHE A 221 17.90 -7.65 -1.35
N SER A 222 16.98 -7.14 -2.17
CA SER A 222 16.56 -5.73 -2.10
C SER A 222 15.81 -5.41 -0.80
N SER A 223 15.05 -6.38 -0.26
CA SER A 223 14.31 -6.22 1.01
C SER A 223 15.16 -6.41 2.27
N ASP A 224 16.42 -6.82 2.12
CA ASP A 224 17.35 -6.99 3.24
C ASP A 224 18.09 -5.69 3.53
N PHE A 225 17.67 -4.96 4.57
CA PHE A 225 18.29 -3.68 4.92
C PHE A 225 19.36 -3.88 5.97
N GLU A 226 20.62 -3.96 5.52
CA GLU A 226 21.76 -4.26 6.38
C GLU A 226 22.38 -3.02 7.03
N TYR A 227 22.63 -1.96 6.25
CA TYR A 227 23.15 -0.68 6.73
C TYR A 227 22.41 0.51 6.14
N LEU A 228 22.24 1.54 6.95
CA LEU A 228 21.85 2.88 6.54
C LEU A 228 23.10 3.73 6.36
N ARG A 229 23.15 4.48 5.27
CA ARG A 229 24.18 5.48 4.98
C ARG A 229 23.51 6.80 4.64
N ILE A 230 24.01 7.92 5.15
CA ILE A 230 23.50 9.26 4.84
C ILE A 230 24.68 10.12 4.42
N ILE A 231 24.63 10.65 3.20
CA ILE A 231 25.59 11.63 2.69
C ILE A 231 24.98 13.00 2.90
N TYR A 232 25.65 13.84 3.67
CA TYR A 232 25.10 15.13 4.06
C TYR A 232 26.17 16.20 4.22
N ARG A 233 25.76 17.47 4.21
CA ARG A 233 26.60 18.59 4.65
C ARG A 233 25.81 19.43 5.64
N ASN A 234 26.48 19.89 6.70
CA ASN A 234 25.80 20.59 7.80
C ASN A 234 26.62 21.78 8.28
N LYS A 235 26.50 22.91 7.57
CA LYS A 235 27.32 24.12 7.82
C LYS A 235 26.91 24.92 9.07
N GLN A 236 25.72 24.66 9.64
CA GLN A 236 25.15 25.54 10.66
C GLN A 236 25.38 25.05 12.09
N ASP A 237 24.74 23.93 12.46
CA ASP A 237 24.73 23.40 13.83
C ASP A 237 24.41 21.90 13.80
N ASN A 238 24.78 21.19 14.86
CA ASN A 238 24.52 19.76 15.05
C ASN A 238 23.02 19.44 14.98
N VAL A 239 22.67 18.35 14.28
CA VAL A 239 21.29 17.89 14.12
C VAL A 239 21.14 16.51 14.73
N GLY A 240 20.25 16.35 15.70
CA GLY A 240 19.97 15.04 16.28
C GLY A 240 19.34 14.11 15.25
N ILE A 241 19.78 12.85 15.23
CA ILE A 241 19.24 11.79 14.38
C ILE A 241 18.82 10.60 15.25
N THR A 242 17.68 10.00 14.94
CA THR A 242 17.21 8.78 15.57
C THR A 242 16.76 7.81 14.50
N VAL A 243 17.42 6.66 14.40
CA VAL A 243 17.03 5.59 13.47
C VAL A 243 16.26 4.55 14.25
N LYS A 244 15.06 4.22 13.77
CA LYS A 244 14.19 3.21 14.35
C LYS A 244 13.95 2.11 13.34
N ALA A 245 13.93 0.87 13.80
CA ALA A 245 13.54 -0.31 13.03
C ALA A 245 12.24 -0.87 13.62
N ASP A 246 11.21 -1.08 12.79
CA ASP A 246 9.89 -1.56 13.23
C ASP A 246 9.30 -0.73 14.40
N ASN A 247 9.52 0.60 14.34
CA ASN A 247 9.20 1.60 15.37
C ASN A 247 10.01 1.47 16.70
N ASN A 248 10.98 0.57 16.81
CA ASN A 248 11.91 0.48 17.93
C ASN A 248 13.15 1.34 17.68
N PRO A 249 13.56 2.23 18.61
CA PRO A 249 14.80 2.99 18.46
C PRO A 249 15.99 2.03 18.40
N LEU A 250 16.72 2.10 17.30
CA LEU A 250 17.91 1.31 17.02
C LEU A 250 19.17 2.09 17.35
N ILE A 251 19.21 3.38 16.97
CA ILE A 251 20.30 4.29 17.33
C ILE A 251 19.76 5.70 17.56
N VAL A 252 20.38 6.42 18.51
CA VAL A 252 20.19 7.86 18.72
C VAL A 252 21.57 8.48 18.65
N ASP A 253 21.76 9.39 17.70
CA ASP A 253 23.06 10.00 17.41
C ASP A 253 22.88 11.45 16.93
N THR A 254 23.92 12.07 16.40
CA THR A 254 23.93 13.45 15.92
C THR A 254 24.71 13.57 14.61
N LEU A 255 24.08 14.17 13.61
CA LEU A 255 24.74 14.65 12.40
C LEU A 255 25.55 15.89 12.75
N ARG A 256 26.87 15.71 12.81
CA ARG A 256 27.82 16.75 13.23
C ARG A 256 27.87 17.89 12.23
N LYS A 257 28.08 19.10 12.74
CA LYS A 257 28.42 20.29 11.95
C LYS A 257 29.75 20.05 11.22
N SER A 258 29.77 20.30 9.92
CA SER A 258 30.93 20.19 9.05
C SER A 258 30.74 21.06 7.81
N ASP A 259 31.82 21.72 7.37
CA ASP A 259 31.86 22.47 6.11
C ASP A 259 32.06 21.55 4.91
N GLU A 260 32.71 20.40 5.11
CA GLU A 260 32.90 19.34 4.12
C GLU A 260 31.68 18.40 4.06
N VAL A 261 31.49 17.69 2.94
CA VAL A 261 30.52 16.58 2.86
C VAL A 261 30.93 15.49 3.84
N ALA A 262 30.00 15.10 4.69
CA ALA A 262 30.18 14.06 5.69
C ALA A 262 29.31 12.83 5.37
N GLU A 263 29.72 11.70 5.95
CA GLU A 263 29.00 10.45 5.93
C GLU A 263 28.53 10.10 7.35
N TYR A 264 27.28 9.68 7.46
CA TYR A 264 26.76 8.99 8.62
C TYR A 264 26.38 7.56 8.25
N TRP A 265 26.66 6.60 9.13
CA TRP A 265 26.37 5.18 8.90
C TRP A 265 25.86 4.50 10.16
N CYS A 266 24.89 3.60 10.03
CA CYS A 266 24.45 2.75 11.14
C CYS A 266 23.95 1.37 10.66
N PRO A 267 24.14 0.30 11.45
CA PRO A 267 23.58 -1.01 11.14
C PRO A 267 22.05 -0.99 11.25
N LEU A 268 21.37 -1.76 10.42
CA LEU A 268 19.92 -1.93 10.42
C LEU A 268 19.47 -3.34 10.78
N TYR A 269 20.40 -4.30 10.94
CA TYR A 269 20.15 -5.68 11.33
C TYR A 269 19.06 -6.38 10.51
N SER A 270 19.03 -6.15 9.19
CA SER A 270 18.09 -6.78 8.26
C SER A 270 16.61 -6.41 8.53
N SER A 271 16.36 -5.23 9.09
CA SER A 271 15.01 -4.74 9.40
C SER A 271 14.30 -4.25 8.14
N LYS A 272 12.99 -4.49 7.99
CA LYS A 272 12.26 -4.16 6.75
C LYS A 272 11.52 -2.83 6.75
N ASN A 273 11.45 -2.16 7.91
CA ASN A 273 10.78 -0.88 8.10
C ASN A 273 11.64 0.04 8.95
N ILE A 274 12.23 1.05 8.32
CA ILE A 274 13.16 1.99 8.92
C ILE A 274 12.48 3.36 9.03
N LEU A 275 12.60 4.01 10.17
CA LEU A 275 12.20 5.39 10.38
C LEU A 275 13.40 6.18 10.89
N VAL A 276 13.85 7.13 10.07
CA VAL A 276 14.92 8.07 10.40
C VAL A 276 14.28 9.40 10.80
N GLU A 277 14.42 9.78 12.06
CA GLU A 277 13.94 11.05 12.60
C GLU A 277 15.12 12.03 12.73
N PHE A 278 14.91 13.27 12.31
CA PHE A 278 15.84 14.39 12.39
C PHE A 278 15.25 15.42 13.36
N SER A 279 16.10 16.02 14.20
CA SER A 279 15.67 17.00 15.21
C SER A 279 16.76 18.04 15.44
N GLY A 280 16.51 19.27 15.02
CA GLY A 280 17.48 20.36 15.16
C GLY A 280 16.86 21.73 14.94
N ASN A 281 17.59 22.78 15.31
CA ASN A 281 17.18 24.15 15.02
C ASN A 281 17.53 24.55 13.57
N THR A 282 18.36 23.75 12.91
CA THR A 282 18.86 23.91 11.55
C THR A 282 18.51 22.67 10.72
N SER A 283 18.71 22.74 9.40
CA SER A 283 18.56 21.59 8.48
C SER A 283 19.87 21.32 7.76
N PRO A 284 20.35 20.07 7.74
CA PRO A 284 21.47 19.68 6.89
C PRO A 284 21.01 19.57 5.44
N ASP A 285 21.95 19.71 4.50
CA ASP A 285 21.79 19.25 3.12
C ASP A 285 21.92 17.74 3.09
N ILE A 286 20.85 17.04 2.73
CA ILE A 286 20.91 15.60 2.47
C ILE A 286 21.11 15.38 0.97
N TYR A 287 22.29 14.90 0.59
CA TYR A 287 22.66 14.58 -0.79
C TYR A 287 22.25 13.16 -1.18
N GLY A 288 22.05 12.28 -0.21
CA GLY A 288 21.53 10.93 -0.43
C GLY A 288 21.41 10.13 0.85
N ILE A 289 20.45 9.22 0.87
CA ILE A 289 20.31 8.14 1.86
C ILE A 289 20.48 6.83 1.10
N SER A 290 21.36 5.95 1.54
CA SER A 290 21.54 4.62 0.96
C SER A 290 21.13 3.55 1.96
N ILE A 291 20.44 2.53 1.49
CA ILE A 291 20.32 1.27 2.23
C ILE A 291 21.03 0.20 1.43
N GLU A 292 22.05 -0.39 2.04
CA GLU A 292 23.00 -1.24 1.34
C GLU A 292 23.79 -2.15 2.28
N GLY A 293 24.38 -3.21 1.71
CA GLY A 293 25.32 -4.07 2.42
C GLY A 293 26.73 -3.49 2.52
N ARG A 294 27.55 -4.08 3.41
CA ARG A 294 28.98 -3.73 3.54
C ARG A 294 29.78 -4.11 2.29
N ASN A 295 29.47 -5.26 1.70
CA ASN A 295 30.14 -5.83 0.53
C ASN A 295 29.11 -6.20 -0.55
N GLY A 296 29.61 -6.56 -1.73
CA GLY A 296 28.78 -6.96 -2.86
C GLY A 296 28.36 -5.77 -3.73
N LEU A 297 27.29 -5.96 -4.51
CA LEU A 297 26.89 -5.05 -5.58
C LEU A 297 25.69 -4.18 -5.20
N VAL A 298 25.82 -2.88 -5.47
CA VAL A 298 24.78 -1.85 -5.31
C VAL A 298 24.49 -1.22 -6.66
N VAL A 299 23.21 -1.13 -7.02
CA VAL A 299 22.76 -0.40 -8.22
C VAL A 299 21.82 0.71 -7.78
N ASP A 300 22.30 1.94 -7.89
CA ASP A 300 21.55 3.15 -7.56
C ASP A 300 20.67 3.55 -8.75
N ASN A 301 19.39 3.83 -8.49
CA ASN A 301 18.46 4.35 -9.49
C ASN A 301 18.35 5.88 -9.36
N MET A 302 18.84 6.62 -10.37
CA MET A 302 18.99 8.08 -10.31
C MET A 302 18.11 8.79 -11.38
N PRO A 303 16.76 8.74 -11.25
CA PRO A 303 15.86 9.33 -12.25
C PRO A 303 15.83 10.86 -12.21
N GLN A 304 15.93 11.48 -13.39
CA GLN A 304 15.84 12.92 -13.63
C GLN A 304 14.75 13.21 -14.66
N ARG A 305 13.52 13.38 -14.19
CA ARG A 305 12.38 13.65 -15.07
C ARG A 305 12.59 14.93 -15.87
N GLY A 306 12.37 14.85 -17.19
CA GLY A 306 12.51 16.00 -18.10
C GLY A 306 13.94 16.39 -18.44
N SER A 307 14.95 15.67 -17.94
CA SER A 307 16.36 15.92 -18.23
C SER A 307 16.75 15.43 -19.62
N ALA A 308 17.67 16.16 -20.25
CA ALA A 308 18.33 15.75 -21.49
C ALA A 308 19.66 15.00 -21.22
N GLY A 309 20.07 14.91 -19.96
CA GLY A 309 21.32 14.33 -19.52
C GLY A 309 22.52 15.24 -19.77
N LEU A 310 22.40 16.55 -19.53
CA LEU A 310 23.49 17.54 -19.64
C LEU A 310 23.77 18.30 -18.32
N GLU A 311 23.06 17.94 -17.24
CA GLU A 311 22.97 18.73 -16.02
C GLU A 311 24.20 18.63 -15.11
N PHE A 312 25.08 17.65 -15.31
CA PHE A 312 26.34 17.56 -14.56
C PHE A 312 27.22 18.80 -14.76
N THR A 313 27.13 19.46 -15.91
CA THR A 313 27.84 20.72 -16.19
C THR A 313 27.23 21.94 -15.51
N MET A 314 26.09 21.78 -14.84
CA MET A 314 25.35 22.85 -14.16
C MET A 314 25.49 22.82 -12.63
N VAL A 315 26.19 21.83 -12.08
CA VAL A 315 26.40 21.64 -10.65
C VAL A 315 27.82 22.02 -10.24
N ASP A 316 28.03 22.29 -8.97
CA ASP A 316 29.37 22.52 -8.42
C ASP A 316 30.23 21.25 -8.47
N ASN A 317 31.39 21.34 -9.13
CA ASN A 317 32.27 20.19 -9.35
C ASN A 317 32.92 19.70 -8.06
N GLU A 318 33.30 20.60 -7.15
CA GLU A 318 33.99 20.23 -5.92
C GLU A 318 33.06 19.47 -4.98
N ASN A 319 31.82 19.93 -4.78
CA ASN A 319 30.83 19.19 -3.98
C ASN A 319 30.50 17.82 -4.58
N LEU A 320 30.40 17.73 -5.91
CA LEU A 320 30.16 16.45 -6.58
C LEU A 320 31.35 15.49 -6.42
N LYS A 321 32.57 16.00 -6.53
CA LYS A 321 33.82 15.27 -6.30
C LYS A 321 33.93 14.78 -4.86
N GLU A 322 33.58 15.60 -3.87
CA GLU A 322 33.49 15.19 -2.47
C GLU A 322 32.47 14.04 -2.30
N CYS A 323 31.26 14.19 -2.86
CA CYS A 323 30.24 13.14 -2.79
C CYS A 323 30.71 11.83 -3.45
N PHE A 324 31.36 11.89 -4.62
CA PHE A 324 31.88 10.71 -5.31
C PHE A 324 33.11 10.11 -4.64
N SER A 325 33.92 10.89 -3.91
CA SER A 325 35.01 10.36 -3.09
C SER A 325 34.50 9.46 -1.96
N ILE A 326 33.30 9.77 -1.44
CA ILE A 326 32.58 8.98 -0.44
C ILE A 326 31.88 7.78 -1.08
N LEU A 327 31.15 8.00 -2.18
CA LEU A 327 30.34 6.95 -2.81
C LEU A 327 31.16 5.92 -3.58
N LYS A 328 32.28 6.33 -4.19
CA LYS A 328 33.20 5.51 -5.00
C LYS A 328 32.46 4.67 -6.05
N PRO A 329 31.80 5.29 -7.04
CA PRO A 329 31.17 4.54 -8.13
C PRO A 329 32.23 3.78 -8.94
N ASP A 330 31.95 2.55 -9.34
CA ASP A 330 32.78 1.77 -10.27
C ASP A 330 32.27 1.92 -11.72
N LEU A 331 30.97 2.16 -11.87
CA LEU A 331 30.30 2.34 -13.16
C LEU A 331 29.22 3.41 -13.07
N ILE A 332 29.23 4.34 -14.03
CA ILE A 332 28.16 5.31 -14.24
C ILE A 332 27.47 4.99 -15.57
N ILE A 333 26.16 4.81 -15.54
CA ILE A 333 25.35 4.57 -16.73
C ILE A 333 24.50 5.82 -16.99
N LEU A 334 24.53 6.34 -18.22
CA LEU A 334 23.75 7.49 -18.68
C LEU A 334 22.73 7.02 -19.71
N HIS A 335 21.45 6.97 -19.34
CA HIS A 335 20.34 6.56 -20.19
C HIS A 335 19.34 7.71 -20.36
N TYR A 336 19.63 8.59 -21.32
CA TYR A 336 18.85 9.78 -21.61
C TYR A 336 18.49 9.86 -23.08
N GLY A 337 17.55 10.74 -23.42
CA GLY A 337 17.30 11.16 -24.79
C GLY A 337 15.82 11.27 -25.12
N LEU A 338 14.92 10.77 -24.27
CA LEU A 338 13.47 10.83 -24.53
C LEU A 338 13.00 12.28 -24.72
N ASN A 339 13.51 13.20 -23.90
CA ASN A 339 13.16 14.63 -23.95
C ASN A 339 13.80 15.38 -25.15
N LEU A 340 14.80 14.79 -25.81
CA LEU A 340 15.40 15.36 -27.03
C LEU A 340 14.62 14.96 -28.27
N ALA A 341 14.08 13.74 -28.27
CA ALA A 341 13.32 13.21 -29.40
C ALA A 341 12.06 14.05 -29.66
N THR A 342 11.39 14.53 -28.61
CA THR A 342 10.18 15.35 -28.72
C THR A 342 10.42 16.75 -29.30
N ASN A 343 11.65 17.27 -29.29
CA ASN A 343 12.01 18.56 -29.87
C ASN A 343 12.86 18.36 -31.13
N ILE A 344 12.18 18.22 -32.27
CA ILE A 344 12.81 17.90 -33.56
C ILE A 344 13.69 19.07 -34.01
N ARG A 345 14.99 18.78 -34.17
CA ARG A 345 15.99 19.70 -34.72
C ARG A 345 16.70 19.08 -35.92
N ASN A 346 17.22 19.94 -36.79
CA ASN A 346 17.97 19.50 -37.95
C ASN A 346 19.40 19.06 -37.62
N ASP A 347 19.99 19.69 -36.59
CA ASP A 347 21.35 19.48 -36.11
C ASP A 347 21.37 19.19 -34.60
N TYR A 348 22.22 18.24 -34.21
CA TYR A 348 22.43 17.79 -32.83
C TYR A 348 23.88 17.97 -32.37
N SER A 349 24.71 18.71 -33.11
CA SER A 349 26.11 19.02 -32.75
C SER A 349 26.24 19.68 -31.37
N TYR A 350 25.25 20.49 -30.96
CA TYR A 350 25.21 21.09 -29.62
C TYR A 350 25.08 20.02 -28.52
N TYR A 351 24.30 18.97 -28.77
CA TYR A 351 24.06 17.89 -27.83
C TYR A 351 25.27 16.96 -27.77
N GLU A 352 25.86 16.64 -28.92
CA GLU A 352 27.13 15.90 -29.03
C GLU A 352 28.22 16.56 -28.17
N LYS A 353 28.50 17.85 -28.40
CA LYS A 353 29.50 18.60 -27.63
C LYS A 353 29.15 18.70 -26.15
N GLY A 354 27.87 18.90 -25.83
CA GLY A 354 27.39 18.96 -24.45
C GLY A 354 27.59 17.65 -23.69
N LEU A 355 27.24 16.53 -24.33
CA LEU A 355 27.37 15.19 -23.74
C LEU A 355 28.84 14.79 -23.61
N ALA A 356 29.67 15.07 -24.60
CA ALA A 356 31.12 14.85 -24.51
C ALA A 356 31.73 15.61 -23.33
N ARG A 357 31.37 16.90 -23.17
CA ARG A 357 31.79 17.71 -22.02
C ARG A 357 31.32 17.13 -20.69
N GLN A 358 30.09 16.61 -20.62
CA GLN A 358 29.57 15.98 -19.42
C GLN A 358 30.33 14.69 -19.06
N ILE A 359 30.63 13.84 -20.05
CA ILE A 359 31.40 12.60 -19.82
C ILE A 359 32.81 12.95 -19.33
N SER A 360 33.46 13.93 -19.96
CA SER A 360 34.77 14.42 -19.51
C SER A 360 34.74 14.96 -18.08
N LEU A 361 33.68 15.70 -17.71
CA LEU A 361 33.48 16.18 -16.34
C LEU A 361 33.32 15.02 -15.35
N ILE A 362 32.57 13.98 -15.72
CA ILE A 362 32.42 12.76 -14.90
C ILE A 362 33.79 12.11 -14.67
N HIS A 363 34.60 11.95 -15.72
CA HIS A 363 35.95 11.42 -15.60
C HIS A 363 36.87 12.29 -14.73
N GLU A 364 36.69 13.61 -14.76
CA GLU A 364 37.44 14.55 -13.92
C GLU A 364 37.07 14.44 -12.44
N VAL A 365 35.77 14.38 -12.11
CA VAL A 365 35.30 14.31 -10.71
C VAL A 365 35.41 12.92 -10.09
N THR A 366 35.45 11.86 -10.92
CA THR A 366 35.63 10.48 -10.46
C THR A 366 36.58 9.70 -11.38
N PRO A 367 37.91 9.96 -11.28
CA PRO A 367 38.90 9.27 -12.09
C PRO A 367 38.88 7.75 -11.88
N GLY A 368 38.95 6.98 -12.96
CA GLY A 368 38.94 5.51 -12.93
C GLY A 368 37.55 4.85 -12.99
N THR A 369 36.47 5.63 -12.94
CA THR A 369 35.10 5.14 -13.09
C THR A 369 34.77 4.91 -14.57
N ALA A 370 34.27 3.72 -14.91
CA ALA A 370 33.80 3.44 -16.25
C ALA A 370 32.47 4.15 -16.52
N VAL A 371 32.28 4.65 -17.74
CA VAL A 371 31.05 5.33 -18.16
C VAL A 371 30.42 4.59 -19.34
N VAL A 372 29.13 4.30 -19.24
CA VAL A 372 28.33 3.71 -20.33
C VAL A 372 27.21 4.68 -20.69
N VAL A 373 27.12 5.04 -21.95
CA VAL A 373 25.98 5.78 -22.51
C VAL A 373 25.05 4.77 -23.18
N VAL A 374 23.83 4.67 -22.64
CA VAL A 374 22.74 3.90 -23.24
C VAL A 374 22.05 4.79 -24.25
N GLY A 375 22.11 4.40 -25.52
CA GLY A 375 21.49 5.13 -26.63
C GLY A 375 19.99 5.29 -26.43
N LEU A 376 19.44 6.35 -27.01
CA LEU A 376 18.00 6.62 -27.00
C LEU A 376 17.21 5.40 -27.48
N THR A 377 16.32 4.90 -26.62
CA THR A 377 15.35 3.85 -26.97
C THR A 377 14.39 4.34 -28.04
N ASP A 378 13.85 3.42 -28.86
CA ASP A 378 12.89 3.81 -29.90
C ASP A 378 11.62 4.35 -29.24
N ILE A 379 11.10 5.46 -29.77
CA ILE A 379 9.83 6.04 -29.33
C ILE A 379 9.00 6.48 -30.54
N ALA A 380 7.68 6.50 -30.36
CA ALA A 380 6.74 6.93 -31.38
C ALA A 380 5.69 7.87 -30.80
N TYR A 381 5.02 8.61 -31.67
CA TYR A 381 3.88 9.45 -31.32
C TYR A 381 2.69 9.10 -32.20
N GLN A 382 1.50 9.45 -31.74
CA GLN A 382 0.28 9.23 -32.49
C GLN A 382 -0.02 10.45 -33.37
N GLU A 383 -0.18 10.22 -34.67
CA GLU A 383 -0.51 11.22 -35.69
C GLU A 383 -1.83 10.81 -36.37
N GLY A 384 -2.95 11.33 -35.84
CA GLY A 384 -4.28 10.88 -36.22
C GLY A 384 -4.51 9.40 -35.87
N ASP A 385 -4.84 8.58 -36.87
CA ASP A 385 -5.06 7.13 -36.73
C ASP A 385 -3.79 6.30 -36.90
N ARG A 386 -2.63 6.94 -37.14
CA ARG A 386 -1.34 6.26 -37.36
C ARG A 386 -0.38 6.50 -36.19
N VAL A 387 0.50 5.54 -35.96
CA VAL A 387 1.60 5.65 -34.99
C VAL A 387 2.90 5.76 -35.77
N VAL A 388 3.66 6.83 -35.52
CA VAL A 388 4.83 7.20 -36.31
C VAL A 388 6.04 7.36 -35.39
N SER A 389 7.17 6.75 -35.77
CA SER A 389 8.44 6.92 -35.05
C SER A 389 9.00 8.32 -35.26
N TYR A 390 9.67 8.88 -34.24
CA TYR A 390 10.31 10.18 -34.37
C TYR A 390 11.47 10.15 -35.39
N PRO A 391 11.51 11.07 -36.38
CA PRO A 391 12.48 11.02 -37.48
C PRO A 391 13.92 11.39 -37.07
N ASN A 392 14.07 12.09 -35.94
CA ASN A 392 15.33 12.58 -35.39
C ASN A 392 16.05 11.57 -34.47
N ILE A 393 15.44 10.44 -34.10
CA ILE A 393 16.05 9.45 -33.18
C ILE A 393 17.43 9.01 -33.66
N GLY A 394 17.56 8.66 -34.95
CA GLY A 394 18.85 8.23 -35.51
C GLY A 394 19.93 9.31 -35.47
N LYS A 395 19.56 10.60 -35.55
CA LYS A 395 20.52 11.71 -35.41
C LYS A 395 20.98 11.89 -33.96
N ILE A 396 20.06 11.71 -33.00
CA ILE A 396 20.38 11.77 -31.56
C ILE A 396 21.30 10.62 -31.18
N ILE A 397 21.01 9.39 -31.61
CA ILE A 397 21.85 8.21 -31.36
C ILE A 397 23.26 8.41 -31.91
N LYS A 398 23.41 8.90 -33.14
CA LYS A 398 24.73 9.21 -33.72
C LYS A 398 25.48 10.28 -32.91
N ALA A 399 24.79 11.30 -32.42
CA ALA A 399 25.39 12.30 -31.54
C ALA A 399 25.83 11.70 -30.20
N GLN A 400 25.06 10.77 -29.62
CA GLN A 400 25.41 10.05 -28.39
C GLN A 400 26.63 9.14 -28.60
N GLU A 401 26.65 8.37 -29.68
CA GLU A 401 27.76 7.49 -30.05
C GLU A 401 29.05 8.28 -30.22
N LYS A 402 29.02 9.36 -31.02
CA LYS A 402 30.20 10.17 -31.31
C LYS A 402 30.73 10.87 -30.06
N ALA A 403 29.85 11.42 -29.23
CA ALA A 403 30.23 12.02 -27.94
C ALA A 403 30.86 10.99 -26.98
N SER A 404 30.35 9.76 -26.97
CA SER A 404 30.88 8.68 -26.13
C SER A 404 32.29 8.28 -26.57
N VAL A 405 32.50 8.09 -27.87
CA VAL A 405 33.81 7.76 -28.44
C VAL A 405 34.83 8.87 -28.21
N GLU A 406 34.43 10.13 -28.42
CA GLU A 406 35.29 11.31 -28.20
C GLU A 406 35.75 11.43 -26.74
N ALA A 407 34.84 11.21 -25.78
CA ALA A 407 35.10 11.38 -24.36
C ALA A 407 35.58 10.10 -23.64
N GLY A 408 35.78 8.99 -24.36
CA GLY A 408 36.31 7.74 -23.79
C GLY A 408 35.29 6.87 -23.03
N ALA A 409 34.00 7.03 -23.28
CA ALA A 409 32.94 6.20 -22.72
C ALA A 409 32.52 5.06 -23.67
N VAL A 410 31.87 4.03 -23.13
CA VAL A 410 31.24 2.97 -23.92
C VAL A 410 29.84 3.41 -24.37
N PHE A 411 29.52 3.21 -25.65
CA PHE A 411 28.17 3.42 -26.17
C PHE A 411 27.47 2.08 -26.38
N TRP A 412 26.23 1.94 -25.90
CA TRP A 412 25.38 0.77 -26.14
C TRP A 412 24.09 1.19 -26.83
N ASP A 413 23.87 0.71 -28.05
CA ASP A 413 22.71 1.08 -28.87
C ASP A 413 21.45 0.31 -28.45
N ALA A 414 20.70 0.89 -27.50
CA ALA A 414 19.45 0.33 -27.02
C ALA A 414 18.39 0.17 -28.13
N ARG A 415 18.37 1.07 -29.13
CA ARG A 415 17.39 1.01 -30.23
C ARG A 415 17.66 -0.20 -31.11
N THR A 416 18.93 -0.46 -31.42
CA THR A 416 19.31 -1.66 -32.17
C THR A 416 19.01 -2.93 -31.36
N ALA A 417 19.28 -2.93 -30.05
CA ALA A 417 18.93 -4.05 -29.16
C ALA A 417 17.42 -4.33 -29.12
N MET A 418 16.58 -3.29 -29.19
CA MET A 418 15.12 -3.42 -29.28
C MET A 418 14.64 -3.98 -30.64
N GLY A 419 15.51 -4.06 -31.64
CA GLY A 419 15.19 -4.52 -32.99
C GLY A 419 15.12 -3.41 -34.03
N GLY A 420 15.69 -2.23 -33.77
CA GLY A 420 15.85 -1.14 -34.75
C GLY A 420 14.63 -0.23 -34.92
N ASN A 421 14.44 0.33 -36.12
CA ASN A 421 13.37 1.29 -36.42
C ASN A 421 11.99 0.74 -36.09
N SER A 422 11.14 1.56 -35.46
CA SER A 422 9.75 1.22 -35.08
C SER A 422 9.65 0.01 -34.15
N SER A 423 10.72 -0.31 -33.43
CA SER A 423 10.75 -1.39 -32.46
C SER A 423 9.79 -1.13 -31.31
N ILE A 424 9.57 0.11 -30.90
CA ILE A 424 8.61 0.41 -29.82
C ILE A 424 7.17 0.08 -30.20
N ILE A 425 6.81 0.28 -31.47
CA ILE A 425 5.48 -0.05 -32.01
C ILE A 425 5.33 -1.57 -32.05
N ARG A 426 6.38 -2.29 -32.47
CA ARG A 426 6.41 -3.76 -32.41
C ARG A 426 6.31 -4.28 -30.98
N TRP A 427 7.08 -3.70 -30.05
CA TRP A 427 7.06 -4.04 -28.63
C TRP A 427 5.69 -3.82 -27.99
N PHE A 428 4.95 -2.79 -28.41
CA PHE A 428 3.56 -2.58 -28.00
C PHE A 428 2.63 -3.66 -28.56
N GLY A 429 2.86 -4.12 -29.79
CA GLY A 429 2.06 -5.17 -30.44
C GLY A 429 2.35 -6.61 -29.98
N MET A 430 3.37 -6.83 -29.13
CA MET A 430 3.67 -8.15 -28.58
C MET A 430 2.62 -8.60 -27.56
N ASN A 431 2.52 -9.91 -27.33
CA ASN A 431 1.64 -10.49 -26.31
C ASN A 431 2.44 -11.41 -25.36
N PRO A 432 2.66 -11.02 -24.09
CA PRO A 432 2.28 -9.74 -23.49
C PRO A 432 3.06 -8.54 -24.06
N PRO A 433 2.51 -7.30 -24.00
CA PRO A 433 3.15 -6.12 -24.56
C PRO A 433 4.37 -5.70 -23.74
N LEU A 434 5.46 -5.36 -24.44
CA LEU A 434 6.72 -4.86 -23.85
C LEU A 434 6.76 -3.32 -23.76
N ALA A 435 5.98 -2.63 -24.58
CA ALA A 435 5.81 -1.18 -24.50
C ALA A 435 4.40 -0.80 -24.02
N LYS A 436 4.27 0.35 -23.36
CA LYS A 436 2.97 0.93 -22.98
C LYS A 436 2.31 1.58 -24.19
N LYS A 437 1.00 1.83 -24.06
CA LYS A 437 0.17 2.49 -25.08
C LYS A 437 0.62 3.91 -25.45
N ASP A 438 1.47 4.53 -24.63
CA ASP A 438 2.05 5.83 -24.95
C ASP A 438 3.19 5.75 -25.97
N TYR A 439 3.64 4.55 -26.35
CA TYR A 439 4.77 4.30 -27.26
C TYR A 439 6.06 5.03 -26.87
N VAL A 440 6.22 5.32 -25.59
CA VAL A 440 7.41 5.95 -25.01
C VAL A 440 7.96 5.08 -23.89
N HIS A 441 7.10 4.63 -22.97
CA HIS A 441 7.53 3.93 -21.78
C HIS A 441 7.35 2.41 -21.90
N PHE A 442 8.25 1.65 -21.27
CA PHE A 442 8.13 0.19 -21.21
C PHE A 442 7.09 -0.28 -20.19
N THR A 443 6.50 -1.45 -20.45
CA THR A 443 5.90 -2.27 -19.38
C THR A 443 7.00 -2.81 -18.47
N ASP A 444 6.64 -3.39 -17.33
CA ASP A 444 7.65 -4.00 -16.44
C ASP A 444 8.43 -5.10 -17.17
N GLN A 445 7.75 -5.92 -17.97
CA GLN A 445 8.39 -6.96 -18.77
C GLN A 445 9.28 -6.41 -19.88
N GLY A 446 8.89 -5.33 -20.56
CA GLY A 446 9.75 -4.71 -21.56
C GLY A 446 11.01 -4.09 -20.98
N ALA A 447 10.90 -3.49 -19.79
CA ALA A 447 12.07 -2.96 -19.10
C ALA A 447 13.00 -4.08 -18.62
N ASP A 448 12.46 -5.17 -18.09
CA ASP A 448 13.24 -6.35 -17.72
C ASP A 448 13.91 -6.97 -18.96
N THR A 449 13.22 -7.00 -20.10
CA THR A 449 13.77 -7.46 -21.39
C THR A 449 14.93 -6.57 -21.86
N LEU A 450 14.78 -5.25 -21.82
CA LEU A 450 15.85 -4.32 -22.17
C LEU A 450 17.05 -4.48 -21.23
N ALA A 451 16.80 -4.61 -19.93
CA ALA A 451 17.84 -4.83 -18.93
C ALA A 451 18.60 -6.15 -19.17
N ALA A 452 17.90 -7.23 -19.55
CA ALA A 452 18.49 -8.51 -19.89
C ALA A 452 19.37 -8.44 -21.17
N LEU A 453 18.92 -7.73 -22.20
CA LEU A 453 19.71 -7.48 -23.42
C LEU A 453 20.98 -6.70 -23.10
N MET A 454 20.87 -5.63 -22.33
CA MET A 454 22.01 -4.85 -21.87
C MET A 454 23.00 -5.70 -21.04
N LEU A 455 22.47 -6.58 -20.16
CA LEU A 455 23.28 -7.47 -19.34
C LEU A 455 24.07 -8.47 -20.21
N SER A 456 23.40 -9.06 -21.20
CA SER A 456 23.99 -9.96 -22.19
C SER A 456 25.11 -9.29 -22.98
N ASP A 457 24.88 -8.06 -23.45
CA ASP A 457 25.84 -7.40 -24.35
C ASP A 457 27.03 -6.80 -23.61
N LEU A 458 26.82 -6.27 -22.41
CA LEU A 458 27.85 -5.49 -21.70
C LEU A 458 28.55 -6.25 -20.57
N PHE A 459 27.93 -7.29 -20.00
CA PHE A 459 28.39 -7.90 -18.75
C PHE A 459 28.72 -9.41 -18.85
N THR A 460 28.63 -10.03 -20.03
CA THR A 460 29.05 -11.43 -20.20
C THR A 460 30.56 -11.59 -20.11
N VAL A 461 31.01 -12.40 -19.15
CA VAL A 461 32.39 -12.87 -19.05
C VAL A 461 32.64 -13.88 -20.17
N ASN A 462 33.62 -13.61 -21.05
CA ASN A 462 34.08 -14.55 -22.09
C ASN A 462 34.07 -16.01 -21.58
N LYS A 463 33.26 -16.87 -22.20
CA LYS A 463 33.56 -18.31 -22.21
C LYS A 463 34.97 -18.43 -22.78
N VAL A 464 35.86 -19.04 -22.00
CA VAL A 464 37.24 -19.35 -22.38
C VAL A 464 37.23 -19.99 -23.78
N THR A 465 37.98 -19.37 -24.71
CA THR A 465 38.30 -19.95 -26.01
C THR A 465 39.05 -21.25 -25.78
N LEU A 466 38.47 -22.38 -26.19
CA LEU A 466 39.25 -23.62 -26.34
C LEU A 466 40.32 -23.37 -27.42
N PRO A 467 41.57 -23.81 -27.21
CA PRO A 467 42.66 -23.52 -28.13
C PRO A 467 42.43 -24.19 -29.49
N ASP A 468 42.80 -23.46 -30.55
CA ASP A 468 42.85 -23.90 -31.94
C ASP A 468 43.85 -25.05 -32.11
N SER A 469 43.38 -26.27 -31.90
CA SER A 469 43.99 -27.45 -32.50
C SER A 469 42.87 -28.43 -32.80
N LEU A 470 42.43 -28.45 -34.07
CA LEU A 470 41.93 -29.61 -34.82
C LEU A 470 41.17 -29.11 -36.07
N THR A 471 41.92 -28.55 -37.01
CA THR A 471 41.60 -28.74 -38.43
C THR A 471 42.38 -29.95 -38.91
N ALA A 472 41.68 -31.07 -39.13
CA ALA A 472 41.78 -31.89 -40.35
C ALA A 472 41.18 -33.30 -40.14
N ILE A 473 40.59 -33.79 -41.23
CA ILE A 473 40.27 -35.18 -41.60
C ILE A 473 38.86 -35.71 -41.23
N GLY A 474 37.98 -35.71 -42.25
CA GLY A 474 37.35 -36.94 -42.77
C GLY A 474 36.06 -37.48 -42.13
N GLN A 475 34.97 -37.49 -42.93
CA GLN A 475 33.74 -38.30 -42.74
C GLN A 475 34.02 -39.84 -42.79
N PRO A 476 33.01 -40.74 -42.72
CA PRO A 476 31.93 -40.95 -41.74
C PRO A 476 31.87 -42.43 -41.25
N GLY A 477 31.30 -42.73 -40.08
CA GLY A 477 31.01 -44.13 -39.72
C GLY A 477 30.59 -44.42 -38.27
N LEU A 478 29.33 -44.81 -38.09
CA LEU A 478 28.83 -45.91 -37.24
C LEU A 478 29.70 -46.44 -36.09
N ARG A 479 29.26 -46.29 -34.82
CA ARG A 479 28.73 -47.36 -33.92
C ARG A 479 28.80 -47.01 -32.42
N THR A 480 27.62 -47.17 -31.78
CA THR A 480 27.30 -47.77 -30.46
C THR A 480 28.17 -47.52 -29.22
N ASP A 481 27.47 -47.06 -28.17
CA ASP A 481 27.49 -47.51 -26.77
C ASP A 481 28.83 -47.54 -26.00
N THR A 482 28.99 -46.66 -25.03
CA THR A 482 29.00 -46.98 -23.57
C THR A 482 29.41 -45.74 -22.76
N VAL A 483 28.47 -45.16 -22.00
CA VAL A 483 28.80 -44.19 -20.94
C VAL A 483 28.73 -44.92 -19.61
N VAL A 484 29.90 -45.14 -19.03
CA VAL A 484 30.11 -45.64 -17.67
C VAL A 484 29.60 -44.58 -16.68
N ALA A 485 28.59 -44.93 -15.90
CA ALA A 485 28.12 -44.14 -14.77
C ALA A 485 29.16 -44.17 -13.65
N VAL A 486 29.66 -42.99 -13.26
CA VAL A 486 30.41 -42.81 -12.02
C VAL A 486 29.41 -42.35 -10.95
N ALA A 487 29.19 -43.22 -9.96
CA ALA A 487 28.30 -42.98 -8.84
C ALA A 487 28.86 -41.89 -7.90
N PRO A 488 28.01 -41.00 -7.34
CA PRO A 488 28.41 -40.07 -6.30
C PRO A 488 28.48 -40.77 -4.93
N THR A 489 29.57 -40.50 -4.22
CA THR A 489 29.86 -40.93 -2.84
C THR A 489 28.83 -40.35 -1.85
N PRO A 490 28.32 -41.13 -0.88
CA PRO A 490 27.31 -40.65 0.05
C PRO A 490 27.94 -39.80 1.17
N VAL A 491 27.61 -38.52 1.21
CA VAL A 491 27.79 -37.68 2.41
C VAL A 491 26.72 -38.08 3.42
N ALA A 492 27.18 -38.42 4.64
CA ALA A 492 26.35 -38.89 5.73
C ALA A 492 25.22 -37.90 6.06
N ILE A 493 23.98 -38.34 5.81
CA ILE A 493 22.76 -37.66 6.27
C ILE A 493 22.66 -37.89 7.78
N GLN A 494 22.83 -36.82 8.55
CA GLN A 494 22.42 -36.79 9.96
C GLN A 494 20.92 -37.10 10.03
N GLN A 495 20.59 -38.24 10.64
CA GLN A 495 19.28 -38.53 11.19
C GLN A 495 18.95 -37.49 12.28
N LYS A 496 18.02 -36.57 12.01
CA LYS A 496 17.06 -36.04 12.98
C LYS A 496 16.00 -35.16 12.31
N GLU A 497 14.79 -35.21 12.88
CA GLU A 497 13.60 -34.38 12.61
C GLU A 497 12.55 -34.91 11.61
N LYS A 498 11.99 -36.10 11.93
CA LYS A 498 10.59 -36.44 11.59
C LYS A 498 9.56 -35.91 12.61
N VAL A 499 9.98 -35.10 13.58
CA VAL A 499 9.09 -34.47 14.56
C VAL A 499 8.79 -33.04 14.08
N LYS A 500 7.51 -32.69 14.04
CA LYS A 500 6.91 -31.34 13.89
C LYS A 500 6.25 -30.90 12.57
N ILE A 501 5.75 -31.79 11.72
CA ILE A 501 4.79 -31.30 10.68
C ILE A 501 3.50 -30.81 11.35
N ILE A 502 2.95 -31.58 12.30
CA ILE A 502 1.75 -31.22 13.06
C ILE A 502 2.01 -30.01 13.96
N ASP A 503 3.13 -29.98 14.69
CA ASP A 503 3.48 -28.83 15.53
C ASP A 503 3.72 -27.55 14.71
N THR A 504 4.31 -27.65 13.50
CA THR A 504 4.49 -26.49 12.62
C THR A 504 3.16 -26.01 12.04
N LEU A 505 2.24 -26.93 11.70
CA LEU A 505 0.90 -26.59 11.22
C LEU A 505 0.07 -25.92 12.33
N LEU A 506 0.12 -26.47 13.55
CA LEU A 506 -0.51 -25.90 14.74
C LEU A 506 0.09 -24.54 15.07
N GLN A 507 1.42 -24.38 15.01
CA GLN A 507 2.06 -23.08 15.23
C GLN A 507 1.68 -22.06 14.16
N THR A 508 1.54 -22.44 12.89
CA THR A 508 1.18 -21.51 11.81
C THR A 508 -0.31 -21.11 11.87
N VAL A 509 -1.19 -22.06 12.17
CA VAL A 509 -2.64 -21.83 12.22
C VAL A 509 -3.05 -21.16 13.54
N LEU A 510 -2.44 -21.52 14.67
CA LEU A 510 -2.83 -21.02 16.00
C LEU A 510 -2.07 -19.77 16.42
N ARG A 511 -0.82 -19.54 16.01
CA ARG A 511 -0.05 -18.37 16.47
C ARG A 511 -0.60 -17.09 15.83
N TYR A 512 -0.72 -16.04 16.64
CA TYR A 512 -1.00 -14.68 16.16
C TYR A 512 0.18 -14.17 15.32
N ASP A 513 -0.12 -13.59 14.15
CA ASP A 513 0.86 -12.96 13.26
C ASP A 513 0.45 -11.50 13.02
N PRO A 514 1.20 -10.51 13.54
CA PRO A 514 0.91 -9.10 13.31
C PRO A 514 0.96 -8.69 11.83
N SER A 515 1.69 -9.43 10.99
CA SER A 515 1.91 -9.11 9.57
C SER A 515 0.79 -9.59 8.64
N SER A 516 -0.11 -10.46 9.13
CA SER A 516 -1.21 -11.03 8.36
C SER A 516 -2.55 -10.84 9.09
N PRO A 517 -3.18 -9.65 9.00
CA PRO A 517 -4.39 -9.33 9.75
C PRO A 517 -5.56 -10.24 9.34
N PHE A 518 -6.20 -10.87 10.32
CA PHE A 518 -7.34 -11.75 10.10
C PHE A 518 -8.64 -10.95 9.91
N ILE A 519 -9.02 -10.69 8.65
CA ILE A 519 -10.15 -9.81 8.25
C ILE A 519 -11.08 -10.49 7.23
N PHE A 520 -12.31 -9.98 7.09
CA PHE A 520 -13.36 -10.61 6.25
C PHE A 520 -13.06 -10.63 4.74
N SER A 521 -12.17 -9.75 4.25
CA SER A 521 -11.73 -9.73 2.86
C SER A 521 -10.67 -10.80 2.56
N SER A 522 -10.07 -11.43 3.57
CA SER A 522 -9.08 -12.48 3.36
C SER A 522 -9.73 -13.83 3.05
N PRO A 523 -9.21 -14.62 2.09
CA PRO A 523 -9.64 -16.00 1.86
C PRO A 523 -9.55 -16.88 3.12
N SER A 524 -8.55 -16.65 3.98
CA SER A 524 -8.35 -17.42 5.23
C SER A 524 -9.53 -17.30 6.19
N PHE A 525 -10.23 -16.17 6.18
CA PHE A 525 -11.43 -15.97 6.99
C PHE A 525 -12.58 -16.86 6.54
N TRP A 526 -12.77 -17.04 5.23
CA TRP A 526 -13.87 -17.85 4.69
C TRP A 526 -13.66 -19.34 4.96
N VAL A 527 -12.41 -19.81 4.90
CA VAL A 527 -12.05 -21.16 5.33
C VAL A 527 -12.35 -21.36 6.82
N PHE A 528 -11.94 -20.42 7.67
CA PHE A 528 -12.29 -20.42 9.09
C PHE A 528 -13.80 -20.44 9.32
N PHE A 529 -14.55 -19.58 8.63
CA PHE A 529 -16.00 -19.50 8.80
C PHE A 529 -16.70 -20.80 8.38
N LEU A 530 -16.18 -21.51 7.37
CA LEU A 530 -16.66 -22.84 7.01
C LEU A 530 -16.49 -23.84 8.15
N PHE A 531 -15.33 -23.86 8.82
CA PHE A 531 -15.12 -24.66 10.03
C PHE A 531 -16.06 -24.24 11.17
N VAL A 532 -16.27 -22.93 11.35
CA VAL A 532 -17.20 -22.41 12.34
C VAL A 532 -18.61 -22.94 12.10
N LEU A 533 -19.08 -22.91 10.86
CA LEU A 533 -20.40 -23.46 10.49
C LEU A 533 -20.46 -24.97 10.69
N GLY A 534 -19.39 -25.71 10.34
CA GLY A 534 -19.29 -27.16 10.54
C GLY A 534 -19.45 -27.54 12.01
N GLY A 535 -18.70 -26.92 12.92
CA GLY A 535 -18.85 -27.14 14.36
C GLY A 535 -20.22 -26.67 14.89
N PHE A 536 -20.76 -25.57 14.35
CA PHE A 536 -22.07 -25.06 14.72
C PHE A 536 -23.20 -26.08 14.47
N LEU A 537 -23.07 -26.95 13.45
CA LEU A 537 -24.04 -28.01 13.16
C LEU A 537 -24.28 -28.97 14.32
N PHE A 538 -23.27 -29.21 15.14
CA PHE A 538 -23.35 -30.17 16.25
C PHE A 538 -23.91 -29.54 17.52
N VAL A 539 -23.72 -28.23 17.71
CA VAL A 539 -24.04 -27.55 18.98
C VAL A 539 -25.32 -26.71 18.94
N TYR A 540 -25.82 -26.31 17.76
CA TYR A 540 -26.90 -25.32 17.63
C TYR A 540 -28.20 -25.64 18.39
N ARG A 541 -28.48 -26.93 18.65
CA ARG A 541 -29.71 -27.39 19.33
C ARG A 541 -29.69 -27.14 20.83
N LYS A 542 -28.51 -27.14 21.46
CA LYS A 542 -28.35 -27.00 22.91
C LYS A 542 -27.85 -25.59 23.20
N MET A 543 -28.68 -24.78 23.86
CA MET A 543 -28.41 -23.34 24.07
C MET A 543 -27.05 -23.07 24.71
N PHE A 544 -26.71 -23.78 25.79
CA PHE A 544 -25.43 -23.64 26.47
C PHE A 544 -24.25 -23.98 25.56
N LEU A 545 -24.26 -25.15 24.90
CA LEU A 545 -23.18 -25.56 24.00
C LEU A 545 -23.02 -24.61 22.81
N ARG A 546 -24.14 -24.12 22.26
CA ARG A 546 -24.14 -23.12 21.18
C ARG A 546 -23.48 -21.82 21.62
N ASN A 547 -23.87 -21.28 22.77
CA ASN A 547 -23.35 -20.00 23.28
C ASN A 547 -21.88 -20.14 23.67
N LEU A 548 -21.50 -21.24 24.34
CA LEU A 548 -20.10 -21.56 24.68
C LEU A 548 -19.24 -21.70 23.42
N TYR A 549 -19.72 -22.44 22.41
CA TYR A 549 -19.00 -22.61 21.15
C TYR A 549 -18.75 -21.26 20.45
N LEU A 550 -19.80 -20.45 20.29
CA LEU A 550 -19.68 -19.15 19.64
C LEU A 550 -18.83 -18.16 20.44
N PHE A 551 -18.85 -18.26 21.78
CA PHE A 551 -17.95 -17.51 22.65
C PHE A 551 -16.49 -17.89 22.39
N LEU A 552 -16.14 -19.18 22.43
CA LEU A 552 -14.77 -19.66 22.21
C LEU A 552 -14.25 -19.33 20.80
N VAL A 553 -15.08 -19.54 19.78
CA VAL A 553 -14.77 -19.14 18.39
C VAL A 553 -14.52 -17.64 18.29
N SER A 554 -15.30 -16.84 19.01
CA SER A 554 -15.15 -15.39 18.99
C SER A 554 -13.89 -14.91 19.70
N LEU A 555 -13.53 -15.52 20.83
CA LEU A 555 -12.25 -15.26 21.50
C LEU A 555 -11.07 -15.65 20.62
N PHE A 556 -11.15 -16.80 19.93
CA PHE A 556 -10.12 -17.23 18.99
C PHE A 556 -9.97 -16.26 17.82
N PHE A 557 -11.08 -15.84 17.21
CA PHE A 557 -11.06 -14.83 16.15
C PHE A 557 -10.40 -13.54 16.63
N TYR A 558 -10.79 -13.03 17.80
CA TYR A 558 -10.20 -11.82 18.36
C TYR A 558 -8.71 -11.97 18.67
N TYR A 559 -8.28 -13.11 19.20
CA TYR A 559 -6.86 -13.41 19.41
C TYR A 559 -6.08 -13.39 18.08
N LYS A 560 -6.64 -13.94 17.00
CA LYS A 560 -6.00 -13.91 15.68
C LYS A 560 -6.00 -12.53 15.03
N SER A 561 -6.96 -11.66 15.37
CA SER A 561 -7.01 -10.28 14.87
C SER A 561 -6.22 -9.27 15.72
N GLY A 562 -6.10 -9.48 17.04
CA GLY A 562 -5.57 -8.48 17.99
C GLY A 562 -4.64 -9.02 19.08
N GLY A 563 -4.19 -10.28 19.00
CA GLY A 563 -3.21 -10.86 19.90
C GLY A 563 -3.63 -10.89 21.37
N LEU A 564 -2.70 -10.58 22.28
CA LEU A 564 -2.91 -10.62 23.74
C LEU A 564 -3.84 -9.53 24.28
N PHE A 565 -4.24 -8.56 23.45
CA PHE A 565 -5.30 -7.62 23.84
C PHE A 565 -6.65 -8.32 24.13
N LEU A 566 -6.77 -9.62 23.83
CA LEU A 566 -7.84 -10.49 24.33
C LEU A 566 -8.02 -10.38 25.85
N ILE A 567 -6.93 -10.21 26.61
CA ILE A 567 -6.98 -10.08 28.07
C ILE A 567 -7.80 -8.84 28.47
N LEU A 568 -7.68 -7.74 27.73
CA LEU A 568 -8.46 -6.52 27.98
C LEU A 568 -9.95 -6.75 27.72
N LEU A 569 -10.29 -7.49 26.66
CA LEU A 569 -11.67 -7.86 26.35
C LEU A 569 -12.28 -8.72 27.48
N ILE A 570 -11.52 -9.69 27.98
CA ILE A 570 -11.93 -10.53 29.12
C ILE A 570 -12.09 -9.67 30.39
N LEU A 571 -11.14 -8.76 30.65
CA LEU A 571 -11.19 -7.87 31.82
C LEU A 571 -12.46 -6.99 31.79
N VAL A 572 -12.74 -6.33 30.66
CA VAL A 572 -13.98 -5.54 30.49
C VAL A 572 -15.22 -6.41 30.67
N THR A 573 -15.19 -7.64 30.13
CA THR A 573 -16.28 -8.61 30.29
C THR A 573 -16.54 -8.93 31.77
N VAL A 574 -15.49 -9.23 32.55
CA VAL A 574 -15.61 -9.56 33.98
C VAL A 574 -16.10 -8.36 34.79
N ILE A 575 -15.53 -7.17 34.55
CA ILE A 575 -15.89 -5.94 35.26
C ILE A 575 -17.37 -5.61 35.03
N ASP A 576 -17.80 -5.51 33.77
CA ASP A 576 -19.14 -5.06 33.45
C ASP A 576 -20.22 -6.10 33.76
N PHE A 577 -19.90 -7.39 33.66
CA PHE A 577 -20.75 -8.47 34.16
C PHE A 577 -21.02 -8.29 35.66
N SER A 578 -19.95 -8.12 36.44
CA SER A 578 -20.01 -7.95 37.89
C SER A 578 -20.76 -6.67 38.28
N CYS A 579 -20.44 -5.55 37.64
CA CYS A 579 -21.16 -4.28 37.83
C CYS A 579 -22.65 -4.43 37.53
N GLY A 580 -23.04 -5.12 36.45
CA GLY A 580 -24.45 -5.38 36.13
C GLY A 580 -25.19 -6.12 37.26
N LEU A 581 -24.58 -7.17 37.81
CA LEU A 581 -25.15 -7.92 38.94
C LEU A 581 -25.27 -7.04 40.21
N PHE A 582 -24.23 -6.28 40.54
CA PHE A 582 -24.21 -5.43 41.73
C PHE A 582 -25.15 -4.22 41.63
N ILE A 583 -25.34 -3.64 40.44
CA ILE A 583 -26.37 -2.61 40.20
C ILE A 583 -27.76 -3.17 40.56
N ASN A 584 -28.06 -4.40 40.14
CA ASN A 584 -29.36 -5.00 40.41
C ASN A 584 -29.54 -5.36 41.90
N ARG A 585 -28.50 -5.91 42.54
CA ARG A 585 -28.51 -6.27 43.98
C ARG A 585 -28.54 -5.05 44.90
N SER A 586 -28.08 -3.89 44.44
CA SER A 586 -28.05 -2.67 45.25
C SER A 586 -29.47 -2.15 45.53
N GLY A 587 -29.83 -2.11 46.82
CA GLY A 587 -31.09 -1.52 47.31
C GLY A 587 -31.09 0.02 47.29
N SER A 588 -29.93 0.65 47.47
CA SER A 588 -29.80 2.11 47.53
C SER A 588 -29.47 2.74 46.15
N LYS A 589 -29.95 3.98 45.93
CA LYS A 589 -29.61 4.75 44.72
C LYS A 589 -28.11 5.06 44.62
N ALA A 590 -27.44 5.22 45.76
CA ALA A 590 -26.00 5.48 45.83
C ALA A 590 -25.18 4.26 45.36
N GLY A 591 -25.50 3.05 45.84
CA GLY A 591 -24.81 1.83 45.42
C GLY A 591 -24.93 1.59 43.92
N ARG A 592 -26.13 1.77 43.35
CA ARG A 592 -26.34 1.68 41.89
C ARG A 592 -25.49 2.66 41.10
N ARG A 593 -25.37 3.90 41.60
CA ARG A 593 -24.54 4.94 40.96
C ARG A 593 -23.06 4.61 41.05
N LEU A 594 -22.58 4.07 42.18
CA LEU A 594 -21.19 3.67 42.36
C LEU A 594 -20.77 2.61 41.33
N PHE A 595 -21.54 1.52 41.21
CA PHE A 595 -21.19 0.45 40.26
C PHE A 595 -21.33 0.87 38.79
N LEU A 596 -22.29 1.76 38.47
CA LEU A 596 -22.35 2.38 37.15
C LEU A 596 -21.12 3.26 36.88
N LEU A 597 -20.71 4.08 37.86
CA LEU A 597 -19.52 4.92 37.75
C LEU A 597 -18.26 4.07 37.55
N LEU A 598 -18.13 2.97 38.29
CA LEU A 598 -17.02 2.02 38.14
C LEU A 598 -16.94 1.45 36.72
N SER A 599 -18.08 1.05 36.14
CA SER A 599 -18.16 0.60 34.75
C SER A 599 -17.79 1.71 33.76
N ILE A 600 -18.28 2.93 33.96
CA ILE A 600 -17.96 4.08 33.08
C ILE A 600 -16.47 4.43 33.16
N VAL A 601 -15.92 4.56 34.36
CA VAL A 601 -14.52 4.95 34.59
C VAL A 601 -13.57 3.89 34.07
N SER A 602 -13.85 2.59 34.27
CA SER A 602 -13.00 1.53 33.73
C SER A 602 -13.00 1.51 32.19
N ASN A 603 -14.17 1.53 31.55
CA ASN A 603 -14.28 1.50 30.10
C ASN A 603 -13.72 2.75 29.42
N ILE A 604 -14.12 3.95 29.89
CA ILE A 604 -13.62 5.21 29.33
C ILE A 604 -12.15 5.42 29.70
N GLY A 605 -11.71 4.94 30.86
CA GLY A 605 -10.31 4.96 31.28
C GLY A 605 -9.42 4.11 30.35
N LEU A 606 -9.85 2.90 30.00
CA LEU A 606 -9.16 2.07 28.99
C LEU A 606 -9.11 2.77 27.64
N LEU A 607 -10.22 3.34 27.18
CA LEU A 607 -10.25 4.09 25.92
C LEU A 607 -9.34 5.33 25.97
N ALA A 608 -9.31 6.05 27.10
CA ALA A 608 -8.46 7.21 27.30
C ALA A 608 -6.98 6.84 27.29
N TYR A 609 -6.62 5.75 27.97
CA TYR A 609 -5.26 5.24 28.01
C TYR A 609 -4.77 4.86 26.61
N PHE A 610 -5.50 3.98 25.91
CA PHE A 610 -5.04 3.43 24.63
C PHE A 610 -5.21 4.40 23.44
N LYS A 611 -6.26 5.22 23.43
CA LYS A 611 -6.60 6.07 22.28
C LYS A 611 -6.18 7.53 22.44
N TYR A 612 -6.31 8.11 23.64
CA TYR A 612 -6.20 9.57 23.81
C TYR A 612 -4.91 10.04 24.49
N THR A 613 -4.16 9.18 25.17
CA THR A 613 -2.91 9.55 25.87
C THR A 613 -1.94 10.32 24.99
N GLY A 614 -1.66 9.83 23.78
CA GLY A 614 -0.75 10.50 22.84
C GLY A 614 -1.23 11.90 22.44
N PHE A 615 -2.52 12.04 22.13
CA PHE A 615 -3.13 13.33 21.78
C PHE A 615 -3.14 14.31 22.95
N ILE A 616 -3.44 13.85 24.17
CA ILE A 616 -3.47 14.69 25.38
C ILE A 616 -2.05 15.19 25.69
N ILE A 617 -1.05 14.31 25.66
CA ILE A 617 0.35 14.67 25.90
C ILE A 617 0.84 15.63 24.83
N GLN A 618 0.55 15.38 23.54
CA GLN A 618 0.94 16.28 22.47
C GLN A 618 0.28 17.66 22.62
N THR A 619 -1.01 17.71 22.92
CA THR A 619 -1.72 18.98 23.15
C THR A 619 -1.16 19.73 24.35
N PHE A 620 -0.80 19.03 25.43
CA PHE A 620 -0.17 19.63 26.60
C PHE A 620 1.24 20.15 26.29
N ASN A 621 2.03 19.38 25.55
CA ASN A 621 3.35 19.80 25.06
C ASN A 621 3.25 21.06 24.20
N ASP A 622 2.30 21.10 23.26
CA ASP A 622 2.09 22.23 22.36
C ASP A 622 1.60 23.49 23.11
N LEU A 623 0.73 23.34 24.13
CA LEU A 623 0.19 24.46 24.90
C LEU A 623 1.17 25.04 25.93
N PHE A 624 1.97 24.19 26.57
CA PHE A 624 2.83 24.57 27.69
C PHE A 624 4.33 24.55 27.34
N GLY A 625 4.70 24.26 26.08
CA GLY A 625 6.10 24.17 25.64
C GLY A 625 6.88 23.05 26.33
N THR A 626 6.20 21.99 26.75
CA THR A 626 6.81 20.86 27.47
C THR A 626 7.18 19.72 26.52
N ALA A 627 7.98 18.75 27.00
CA ALA A 627 8.48 17.64 26.19
C ALA A 627 8.20 16.28 26.85
N TYR A 628 7.00 16.08 27.38
CA TYR A 628 6.60 14.80 27.96
C TYR A 628 6.46 13.74 26.87
N ALA A 629 6.92 12.52 27.17
CA ALA A 629 6.78 11.37 26.29
C ALA A 629 5.74 10.39 26.85
N ALA A 630 4.88 9.84 25.98
CA ALA A 630 3.97 8.76 26.35
C ALA A 630 4.78 7.49 26.67
N LYS A 631 4.46 6.81 27.77
CA LYS A 631 5.03 5.51 28.13
C LYS A 631 3.90 4.49 28.32
N ASP A 632 4.04 3.32 27.71
CA ASP A 632 3.11 2.20 27.87
C ASP A 632 3.49 1.36 29.10
N TYR A 633 2.95 1.75 30.25
CA TYR A 633 3.08 1.04 31.51
C TYR A 633 2.60 -0.42 31.47
N ILE A 634 1.64 -0.77 30.61
CA ILE A 634 1.12 -2.16 30.50
C ILE A 634 2.16 -3.04 29.80
N GLN A 635 2.77 -2.54 28.72
CA GLN A 635 3.88 -3.23 28.07
C GLN A 635 5.11 -3.29 28.98
N SER A 636 5.39 -2.24 29.74
CA SER A 636 6.46 -2.25 30.75
C SER A 636 6.26 -3.35 31.79
N PHE A 637 5.02 -3.49 32.30
CA PHE A 637 4.66 -4.57 33.21
C PHE A 637 4.82 -5.94 32.54
N SER A 638 4.32 -6.10 31.31
CA SER A 638 4.42 -7.37 30.58
C SER A 638 5.88 -7.77 30.35
N ASN A 639 6.74 -6.82 30.00
CA ASN A 639 8.16 -7.07 29.77
C ASN A 639 8.86 -7.52 31.06
N GLN A 640 8.53 -6.87 32.18
CA GLN A 640 9.13 -7.16 33.48
C GLN A 640 8.70 -8.52 34.04
N TYR A 641 7.41 -8.88 33.95
CA TYR A 641 6.86 -10.05 34.64
C TYR A 641 6.65 -11.27 33.76
N PHE A 642 6.47 -11.11 32.45
CA PHE A 642 6.24 -12.22 31.51
C PHE A 642 7.38 -12.43 30.52
N GLY A 643 8.51 -11.71 30.67
CA GLY A 643 9.67 -11.83 29.78
C GLY A 643 9.37 -11.43 28.33
N THR A 644 8.35 -10.61 28.11
CA THR A 644 7.99 -10.12 26.76
C THR A 644 8.91 -8.96 26.33
N HIS A 645 8.97 -8.67 25.03
CA HIS A 645 9.86 -7.63 24.46
C HIS A 645 9.07 -6.57 23.69
N PHE A 646 8.01 -6.03 24.30
CA PHE A 646 7.16 -5.02 23.68
C PHE A 646 7.74 -3.59 23.81
N ASN A 647 7.41 -2.72 22.86
CA ASN A 647 7.93 -1.34 22.81
C ASN A 647 7.15 -0.38 23.73
N ILE A 648 7.76 -0.07 24.88
CA ILE A 648 7.17 0.82 25.89
C ILE A 648 7.00 2.28 25.41
N SER A 649 7.66 2.70 24.33
CA SER A 649 7.64 4.10 23.84
C SER A 649 6.41 4.46 23.00
N SER A 650 5.57 3.48 22.64
CA SER A 650 4.34 3.73 21.88
C SER A 650 3.19 2.86 22.38
N ILE A 651 2.08 3.50 22.73
CA ILE A 651 0.86 2.80 23.13
C ILE A 651 0.19 2.25 21.88
N ILE A 652 0.09 0.93 21.78
CA ILE A 652 -0.54 0.24 20.65
C ILE A 652 -2.05 0.19 20.89
N LEU A 653 -2.84 0.71 19.95
CA LEU A 653 -4.30 0.69 20.04
C LEU A 653 -4.85 -0.72 19.76
N PRO A 654 -5.62 -1.32 20.69
CA PRO A 654 -6.24 -2.61 20.43
C PRO A 654 -7.35 -2.52 19.37
N VAL A 655 -7.36 -3.47 18.43
CA VAL A 655 -8.41 -3.56 17.41
C VAL A 655 -9.78 -3.69 18.08
N GLY A 656 -10.74 -2.86 17.66
CA GLY A 656 -12.13 -2.94 18.15
C GLY A 656 -12.38 -2.36 19.54
N ILE A 657 -11.38 -1.78 20.24
CA ILE A 657 -11.57 -1.22 21.60
C ILE A 657 -12.71 -0.22 21.70
N SER A 658 -12.82 0.67 20.73
CA SER A 658 -13.90 1.66 20.69
C SER A 658 -15.29 1.03 20.56
N PHE A 659 -15.40 -0.12 19.88
CA PHE A 659 -16.68 -0.81 19.64
C PHE A 659 -17.12 -1.60 20.87
N PHE A 660 -16.26 -2.47 21.41
CA PHE A 660 -16.64 -3.28 22.57
C PHE A 660 -16.82 -2.43 23.83
N THR A 661 -16.11 -1.30 23.97
CA THR A 661 -16.35 -0.34 25.06
C THR A 661 -17.77 0.23 25.00
N PHE A 662 -18.24 0.68 23.84
CA PHE A 662 -19.61 1.22 23.70
C PHE A 662 -20.67 0.12 23.89
N GLN A 663 -20.38 -1.08 23.40
CA GLN A 663 -21.25 -2.23 23.58
C GLN A 663 -21.39 -2.60 25.06
N SER A 664 -20.29 -2.68 25.80
CA SER A 664 -20.29 -3.04 27.21
C SER A 664 -20.94 -1.97 28.09
N LEU A 665 -20.67 -0.68 27.82
CA LEU A 665 -21.35 0.44 28.49
C LEU A 665 -22.86 0.45 28.26
N SER A 666 -23.33 0.05 27.07
CA SER A 666 -24.77 -0.02 26.81
C SER A 666 -25.49 -0.99 27.77
N TYR A 667 -24.82 -2.08 28.17
CA TYR A 667 -25.36 -3.05 29.12
C TYR A 667 -25.51 -2.46 30.52
N THR A 668 -24.44 -1.92 31.10
CA THR A 668 -24.48 -1.41 32.48
C THR A 668 -25.40 -0.21 32.61
N ILE A 669 -25.47 0.65 31.58
CA ILE A 669 -26.42 1.78 31.54
C ILE A 669 -27.88 1.28 31.41
N ASP A 670 -28.16 0.29 30.56
CA ASP A 670 -29.52 -0.24 30.40
C ASP A 670 -30.00 -0.97 31.67
N VAL A 671 -29.12 -1.72 32.35
CA VAL A 671 -29.41 -2.35 33.65
C VAL A 671 -29.67 -1.27 34.71
N TYR A 672 -28.84 -0.23 34.79
CA TYR A 672 -29.05 0.90 35.71
C TYR A 672 -30.39 1.60 35.46
N ARG A 673 -30.77 1.77 34.19
CA ARG A 673 -32.05 2.34 33.76
C ARG A 673 -33.23 1.38 33.86
N ARG A 674 -33.02 0.14 34.33
CA ARG A 674 -34.03 -0.93 34.44
C ARG A 674 -34.72 -1.27 33.11
N LYS A 675 -34.02 -1.11 31.99
CA LYS A 675 -34.50 -1.52 30.66
C LYS A 675 -34.19 -2.98 30.34
N LEU A 676 -33.25 -3.57 31.09
CA LEU A 676 -32.75 -4.92 30.90
C LEU A 676 -32.45 -5.53 32.26
N GLU A 677 -32.80 -6.79 32.46
CA GLU A 677 -32.36 -7.56 33.62
C GLU A 677 -30.90 -7.99 33.47
N PRO A 678 -30.12 -8.06 34.56
CA PRO A 678 -28.72 -8.46 34.47
C PRO A 678 -28.59 -9.91 33.99
N VAL A 679 -27.64 -10.14 33.09
CA VAL A 679 -27.24 -11.48 32.65
C VAL A 679 -26.63 -12.22 33.84
N ARG A 680 -27.06 -13.46 34.07
CA ARG A 680 -26.61 -14.28 35.21
C ARG A 680 -25.45 -15.21 34.89
N ASN A 681 -25.18 -15.46 33.61
CA ASN A 681 -24.14 -16.35 33.13
C ASN A 681 -23.05 -15.54 32.40
N ILE A 682 -21.81 -15.65 32.87
CA ILE A 682 -20.68 -14.93 32.28
C ILE A 682 -20.39 -15.35 30.83
N ILE A 683 -20.68 -16.61 30.45
CA ILE A 683 -20.50 -17.09 29.08
C ILE A 683 -21.46 -16.37 28.13
N ASP A 684 -22.72 -16.16 28.54
CA ASP A 684 -23.71 -15.47 27.71
C ASP A 684 -23.37 -13.98 27.56
N PHE A 685 -22.86 -13.35 28.64
CA PHE A 685 -22.37 -11.97 28.58
C PHE A 685 -21.09 -11.85 27.73
N GLY A 686 -20.13 -12.74 27.94
CA GLY A 686 -18.89 -12.81 27.16
C GLY A 686 -19.16 -13.08 25.69
N PHE A 687 -20.12 -13.94 25.35
CA PHE A 687 -20.56 -14.16 23.97
C PHE A 687 -21.14 -12.88 23.37
N TYR A 688 -22.02 -12.16 24.09
CA TYR A 688 -22.52 -10.87 23.65
C TYR A 688 -21.36 -9.91 23.33
N VAL A 689 -20.46 -9.67 24.28
CA VAL A 689 -19.36 -8.71 24.12
C VAL A 689 -18.40 -9.10 23.00
N SER A 690 -18.08 -10.40 22.87
CA SER A 690 -17.07 -10.89 21.93
C SER A 690 -17.60 -11.26 20.54
N PHE A 691 -18.91 -11.25 20.28
CA PHE A 691 -19.48 -11.81 19.05
C PHE A 691 -18.75 -11.37 17.77
N PHE A 692 -17.96 -12.28 17.17
CA PHE A 692 -16.96 -11.91 16.16
C PHE A 692 -17.50 -11.22 14.89
N PRO A 693 -18.73 -11.48 14.37
CA PRO A 693 -19.24 -10.76 13.21
C PRO A 693 -19.32 -9.26 13.45
N GLN A 694 -19.54 -8.83 14.70
CA GLN A 694 -19.66 -7.40 15.03
C GLN A 694 -18.46 -6.81 15.77
N LEU A 695 -17.68 -7.61 16.50
CA LEU A 695 -16.69 -7.16 17.48
C LEU A 695 -15.68 -6.14 16.95
N VAL A 696 -15.19 -6.37 15.73
CA VAL A 696 -14.07 -5.60 15.18
C VAL A 696 -14.54 -4.33 14.45
N ALA A 697 -15.67 -4.41 13.73
CA ALA A 697 -16.11 -3.35 12.82
C ALA A 697 -17.60 -3.46 12.38
N GLY A 698 -18.41 -4.28 13.06
CA GLY A 698 -19.81 -4.41 12.71
C GLY A 698 -20.69 -3.33 13.36
N PRO A 699 -22.03 -3.44 13.21
CA PRO A 699 -22.94 -2.53 13.89
C PRO A 699 -22.72 -2.54 15.41
N ILE A 700 -22.75 -1.36 16.03
CA ILE A 700 -22.70 -1.23 17.50
C ILE A 700 -24.05 -1.69 18.07
N VAL A 701 -24.11 -2.93 18.54
CA VAL A 701 -25.35 -3.52 19.02
C VAL A 701 -25.55 -3.24 20.51
N ARG A 702 -26.80 -2.95 20.87
CA ARG A 702 -27.19 -2.72 22.26
C ARG A 702 -27.48 -4.02 22.96
N ALA A 703 -27.14 -4.07 24.24
CA ALA A 703 -27.42 -5.18 25.13
C ALA A 703 -28.90 -5.60 25.09
N SER A 704 -29.80 -4.62 25.16
CA SER A 704 -31.25 -4.80 25.14
C SER A 704 -31.81 -5.39 23.82
N GLU A 705 -31.06 -5.32 22.71
CA GLU A 705 -31.47 -5.86 21.40
C GLU A 705 -30.87 -7.24 21.13
N PHE A 706 -29.65 -7.51 21.60
CA PHE A 706 -28.92 -8.75 21.31
C PHE A 706 -29.14 -9.85 22.36
N ILE A 707 -29.06 -9.50 23.65
CA ILE A 707 -29.11 -10.49 24.75
C ILE A 707 -30.40 -11.33 24.71
N PRO A 708 -31.60 -10.76 24.45
CA PRO A 708 -32.80 -11.58 24.32
C PRO A 708 -32.73 -12.63 23.20
N GLN A 709 -31.93 -12.40 22.16
CA GLN A 709 -31.74 -13.37 21.06
C GLN A 709 -30.91 -14.57 21.48
N LEU A 710 -30.04 -14.43 22.49
CA LEU A 710 -29.22 -15.51 23.07
C LEU A 710 -30.08 -16.63 23.66
N TYR A 711 -31.29 -16.32 24.14
CA TYR A 711 -32.17 -17.29 24.79
C TYR A 711 -33.24 -17.86 23.84
N LYS A 712 -33.23 -17.46 22.56
CA LYS A 712 -34.15 -18.00 21.55
C LYS A 712 -33.56 -19.23 20.86
N PRO A 713 -34.40 -20.21 20.47
CA PRO A 713 -33.95 -21.34 19.67
C PRO A 713 -33.48 -20.87 18.29
N TYR A 714 -32.47 -21.55 17.74
CA TYR A 714 -31.97 -21.24 16.41
C TYR A 714 -33.06 -21.46 15.35
N SER A 715 -33.28 -20.45 14.52
CA SER A 715 -34.20 -20.52 13.37
C SER A 715 -33.64 -19.72 12.20
N LEU A 716 -33.54 -20.39 11.05
CA LEU A 716 -33.15 -19.79 9.78
C LEU A 716 -34.07 -20.31 8.67
N THR A 717 -34.84 -19.41 8.05
CA THR A 717 -35.66 -19.72 6.88
C THR A 717 -34.82 -19.73 5.60
N GLN A 718 -35.33 -20.35 4.53
CA GLN A 718 -34.64 -20.32 3.22
C GLN A 718 -34.47 -18.89 2.71
N ARG A 719 -35.52 -18.08 2.88
CA ARG A 719 -35.52 -16.67 2.49
C ARG A 719 -34.43 -15.88 3.21
N GLU A 720 -34.27 -16.11 4.52
CA GLU A 720 -33.22 -15.46 5.32
C GLU A 720 -31.82 -15.96 4.96
N MET A 721 -31.66 -17.25 4.63
CA MET A 721 -30.37 -17.78 4.14
C MET A 721 -29.97 -17.10 2.82
N SER A 722 -30.87 -17.05 1.83
CA SER A 722 -30.59 -16.38 0.56
C SER A 722 -30.35 -14.87 0.74
N HIS A 723 -31.05 -14.24 1.67
CA HIS A 723 -30.79 -12.84 2.03
C HIS A 723 -29.42 -12.64 2.68
N ALA A 724 -28.98 -13.55 3.56
CA ALA A 724 -27.66 -13.50 4.19
C ALA A 724 -26.53 -13.62 3.16
N ILE A 725 -26.66 -14.59 2.24
CA ILE A 725 -25.71 -14.79 1.13
C ILE A 725 -25.66 -13.53 0.25
N PHE A 726 -26.82 -12.97 -0.10
CA PHE A 726 -26.91 -11.73 -0.85
C PHE A 726 -26.17 -10.56 -0.17
N LEU A 727 -26.34 -10.39 1.15
CA LEU A 727 -25.65 -9.36 1.92
C LEU A 727 -24.13 -9.56 1.93
N ILE A 728 -23.66 -10.80 2.10
CA ILE A 728 -22.23 -11.14 2.05
C ILE A 728 -21.64 -10.77 0.68
N MET A 729 -22.26 -11.23 -0.42
CA MET A 729 -21.80 -10.93 -1.79
C MET A 729 -21.77 -9.42 -2.05
N LYS A 730 -22.87 -8.74 -1.75
CA LYS A 730 -22.99 -7.28 -1.88
C LYS A 730 -21.90 -6.56 -1.08
N GLY A 731 -21.60 -7.05 0.12
CA GLY A 731 -20.59 -6.45 0.98
C GLY A 731 -19.16 -6.65 0.45
N LEU A 732 -18.85 -7.85 -0.03
CA LEU A 732 -17.55 -8.16 -0.66
C LEU A 732 -17.32 -7.33 -1.93
N ILE A 733 -18.32 -7.18 -2.80
CA ILE A 733 -18.23 -6.34 -4.00
C ILE A 733 -17.95 -4.89 -3.63
N LYS A 734 -18.70 -4.33 -2.67
CA LYS A 734 -18.45 -2.95 -2.23
C LYS A 734 -17.04 -2.75 -1.68
N LYS A 735 -16.55 -3.69 -0.86
CA LYS A 735 -15.24 -3.60 -0.23
C LYS A 735 -14.11 -3.79 -1.24
N ILE A 736 -14.04 -4.96 -1.88
CA ILE A 736 -12.91 -5.36 -2.71
C ILE A 736 -12.95 -4.67 -4.08
N ILE A 737 -14.09 -4.69 -4.77
CA ILE A 737 -14.17 -4.16 -6.13
C ILE A 737 -14.23 -2.65 -6.10
N ILE A 738 -15.14 -2.04 -5.34
CA ILE A 738 -15.33 -0.58 -5.40
C ILE A 738 -14.33 0.14 -4.51
N SER A 739 -14.33 -0.14 -3.21
CA SER A 739 -13.58 0.65 -2.23
C SER A 739 -12.08 0.50 -2.38
N ASP A 740 -11.56 -0.74 -2.34
CA ASP A 740 -10.12 -1.02 -2.35
C ASP A 740 -9.49 -0.59 -3.67
N PHE A 741 -10.16 -0.82 -4.80
CA PHE A 741 -9.69 -0.36 -6.11
C PHE A 741 -9.60 1.17 -6.22
N ILE A 742 -10.66 1.90 -5.82
CA ILE A 742 -10.66 3.38 -5.86
C ILE A 742 -9.62 3.95 -4.89
N ALA A 743 -9.43 3.31 -3.74
CA ALA A 743 -8.40 3.68 -2.77
C ALA A 743 -7.01 3.65 -3.40
N VAL A 744 -6.59 2.50 -3.92
CA VAL A 744 -5.24 2.26 -4.46
C VAL A 744 -4.99 3.02 -5.75
N SER A 745 -5.99 3.03 -6.64
CA SER A 745 -5.81 3.55 -8.00
C SER A 745 -5.84 5.08 -8.07
N PHE A 746 -6.49 5.72 -7.10
CA PHE A 746 -6.79 7.16 -7.19
C PHE A 746 -6.70 7.89 -5.85
N VAL A 747 -7.53 7.53 -4.87
CA VAL A 747 -7.74 8.34 -3.66
C VAL A 747 -6.47 8.45 -2.80
N ASP A 748 -5.80 7.33 -2.52
CA ASP A 748 -4.63 7.33 -1.63
C ASP A 748 -3.48 8.16 -2.23
N ARG A 749 -3.28 8.10 -3.56
CA ARG A 749 -2.25 8.88 -4.27
C ARG A 749 -2.42 10.38 -4.08
N ILE A 750 -3.65 10.88 -4.19
CA ILE A 750 -3.95 12.32 -4.15
C ILE A 750 -3.98 12.84 -2.72
N PHE A 751 -4.57 12.10 -1.78
CA PHE A 751 -4.59 12.51 -0.38
C PHE A 751 -3.22 12.46 0.28
N ASP A 752 -2.29 11.64 -0.22
CA ASP A 752 -0.92 11.56 0.31
C ASP A 752 -0.02 12.68 -0.25
N LEU A 753 -0.26 13.17 -1.47
CA LEU A 753 0.49 14.29 -2.05
C LEU A 753 -0.40 15.31 -2.79
N PRO A 754 -1.24 16.09 -2.09
CA PRO A 754 -2.26 16.96 -2.72
C PRO A 754 -1.68 17.99 -3.71
N THR A 755 -0.48 18.51 -3.43
CA THR A 755 0.18 19.56 -4.22
C THR A 755 0.78 19.07 -5.54
N ALA A 756 0.91 17.76 -5.73
CA ALA A 756 1.35 17.19 -7.01
C ALA A 756 0.19 17.01 -8.00
N HIS A 757 -1.04 17.30 -7.57
CA HIS A 757 -2.26 17.11 -8.34
C HIS A 757 -3.03 18.42 -8.45
N SER A 758 -3.74 18.58 -9.56
CA SER A 758 -4.60 19.73 -9.83
C SER A 758 -5.79 19.80 -8.87
N GLY A 759 -6.44 20.96 -8.82
CA GLY A 759 -7.67 21.18 -8.05
C GLY A 759 -8.82 20.25 -8.44
N PHE A 760 -8.93 19.91 -9.73
CA PHE A 760 -9.93 18.96 -10.20
C PHE A 760 -9.66 17.54 -9.68
N GLU A 761 -8.42 17.06 -9.75
CA GLU A 761 -8.04 15.77 -9.17
C GLU A 761 -8.30 15.73 -7.68
N ASN A 762 -7.94 16.79 -6.95
CA ASN A 762 -8.21 16.90 -5.51
C ASN A 762 -9.72 16.86 -5.21
N LEU A 763 -10.55 17.58 -5.95
CA LEU A 763 -12.01 17.55 -5.77
C LEU A 763 -12.59 16.16 -6.07
N MET A 764 -12.15 15.55 -7.18
CA MET A 764 -12.60 14.21 -7.55
C MET A 764 -12.12 13.16 -6.54
N ALA A 765 -10.95 13.33 -5.94
CA ALA A 765 -10.47 12.47 -4.86
C ALA A 765 -11.35 12.58 -3.62
N VAL A 766 -11.87 13.76 -3.28
CA VAL A 766 -12.82 13.95 -2.18
C VAL A 766 -14.12 13.16 -2.44
N TYR A 767 -14.65 13.20 -3.66
CA TYR A 767 -15.81 12.39 -4.03
C TYR A 767 -15.48 10.89 -4.05
N GLY A 768 -14.33 10.51 -4.60
CA GLY A 768 -13.84 9.14 -4.59
C GLY A 768 -13.71 8.59 -3.16
N TYR A 769 -13.18 9.40 -2.24
CA TYR A 769 -13.07 9.05 -0.83
C TYR A 769 -14.43 8.92 -0.17
N GLY A 770 -15.39 9.80 -0.47
CA GLY A 770 -16.77 9.68 0.01
C GLY A 770 -17.37 8.32 -0.37
N LEU A 771 -17.24 7.90 -1.62
CA LEU A 771 -17.68 6.58 -2.05
C LEU A 771 -16.88 5.45 -1.39
N GLN A 772 -15.55 5.58 -1.29
CA GLN A 772 -14.66 4.62 -0.63
C GLN A 772 -15.09 4.37 0.82
N ILE A 773 -15.17 5.40 1.67
CA ILE A 773 -15.55 5.24 3.08
C ILE A 773 -16.95 4.62 3.22
N TYR A 774 -17.89 4.98 2.34
CA TYR A 774 -19.22 4.37 2.33
C TYR A 774 -19.17 2.88 1.96
N CYS A 775 -18.50 2.53 0.86
CA CYS A 775 -18.45 1.17 0.34
C CYS A 775 -17.62 0.24 1.24
N ASP A 776 -16.52 0.73 1.80
CA ASP A 776 -15.72 0.02 2.79
C ASP A 776 -16.57 -0.38 4.00
N PHE A 777 -17.19 0.61 4.64
CA PHE A 777 -17.88 0.40 5.91
C PHE A 777 -19.26 -0.23 5.74
N SER A 778 -20.03 0.20 4.74
CA SER A 778 -21.27 -0.50 4.40
C SER A 778 -20.99 -1.92 3.92
N GLY A 779 -19.87 -2.18 3.25
CA GLY A 779 -19.49 -3.51 2.81
C GLY A 779 -19.18 -4.43 3.98
N TYR A 780 -18.34 -3.96 4.90
CA TYR A 780 -17.99 -4.70 6.12
C TYR A 780 -19.20 -5.01 6.99
N THR A 781 -20.11 -4.03 7.15
CA THR A 781 -21.34 -4.23 7.93
C THR A 781 -22.38 -5.10 7.23
N ASP A 782 -22.49 -5.05 5.90
CA ASP A 782 -23.32 -5.98 5.12
C ASP A 782 -22.84 -7.44 5.34
N ILE A 783 -21.52 -7.68 5.30
CA ILE A 783 -20.91 -9.00 5.60
C ILE A 783 -21.23 -9.42 7.04
N ALA A 784 -20.97 -8.54 8.03
CA ALA A 784 -21.25 -8.81 9.44
C ALA A 784 -22.72 -9.22 9.69
N ILE A 785 -23.68 -8.49 9.11
CA ILE A 785 -25.11 -8.77 9.22
C ILE A 785 -25.44 -10.12 8.57
N GLY A 786 -24.87 -10.43 7.41
CA GLY A 786 -25.06 -11.72 6.73
C GLY A 786 -24.52 -12.89 7.55
N LEU A 787 -23.29 -12.79 8.07
CA LEU A 787 -22.68 -13.81 8.94
C LEU A 787 -23.49 -14.02 10.22
N GLY A 788 -23.91 -12.93 10.87
CA GLY A 788 -24.78 -13.00 12.05
C GLY A 788 -26.09 -13.72 11.75
N LEU A 789 -26.71 -13.41 10.60
CA LEU A 789 -27.97 -14.03 10.19
C LEU A 789 -27.82 -15.53 9.94
N LEU A 790 -26.72 -16.00 9.32
CA LEU A 790 -26.44 -17.43 9.13
C LEU A 790 -26.32 -18.19 10.47
N LEU A 791 -25.74 -17.53 11.48
CA LEU A 791 -25.62 -18.04 12.86
C LEU A 791 -26.93 -17.89 13.67
N GLY A 792 -27.96 -17.26 13.10
CA GLY A 792 -29.30 -17.12 13.70
C GLY A 792 -29.56 -15.82 14.45
N PHE A 793 -28.63 -14.86 14.40
CA PHE A 793 -28.71 -13.57 15.10
C PHE A 793 -29.00 -12.43 14.12
N ARG A 794 -29.97 -11.58 14.46
CA ARG A 794 -30.41 -10.46 13.61
C ARG A 794 -29.76 -9.17 14.11
N LEU A 795 -28.71 -8.74 13.39
CA LEU A 795 -27.98 -7.49 13.66
C LEU A 795 -28.69 -6.28 13.02
N PRO A 796 -28.60 -5.08 13.62
CA PRO A 796 -29.23 -3.88 13.09
C PRO A 796 -28.53 -3.36 11.83
N LEU A 797 -29.28 -2.70 10.95
CA LEU A 797 -28.74 -2.02 9.78
C LEU A 797 -27.87 -0.82 10.20
N ASN A 798 -26.72 -0.65 9.54
CA ASN A 798 -25.83 0.48 9.80
C ASN A 798 -25.91 1.60 8.75
N PHE A 799 -26.35 1.30 7.52
CA PHE A 799 -26.40 2.27 6.43
C PHE A 799 -27.71 2.18 5.64
N ASN A 800 -28.23 3.34 5.22
CA ASN A 800 -29.43 3.44 4.38
C ASN A 800 -29.33 4.55 3.33
N SER A 801 -28.57 4.29 2.26
CA SER A 801 -28.31 5.22 1.15
C SER A 801 -28.01 6.67 1.61
N PRO A 802 -26.98 6.90 2.45
CA PRO A 802 -26.74 8.17 3.14
C PRO A 802 -26.64 9.42 2.24
N TYR A 803 -26.01 9.32 1.06
CA TYR A 803 -25.91 10.47 0.14
C TYR A 803 -27.23 10.87 -0.55
N LYS A 804 -28.34 10.16 -0.29
CA LYS A 804 -29.70 10.61 -0.67
C LYS A 804 -30.34 11.56 0.34
N ALA A 805 -29.64 11.86 1.44
CA ALA A 805 -30.18 12.68 2.50
C ALA A 805 -30.45 14.12 2.03
N ALA A 806 -31.64 14.64 2.34
CA ALA A 806 -32.01 16.01 1.97
C ALA A 806 -31.50 17.07 2.97
N ASN A 807 -30.99 16.66 4.12
CA ASN A 807 -30.36 17.54 5.11
C ASN A 807 -29.44 16.73 6.04
N VAL A 808 -28.65 17.42 6.85
CA VAL A 808 -27.67 16.78 7.76
C VAL A 808 -28.33 15.92 8.84
N SER A 809 -29.54 16.24 9.30
CA SER A 809 -30.28 15.38 10.24
C SER A 809 -30.71 14.05 9.59
N ASP A 810 -31.19 14.09 8.35
CA ASP A 810 -31.51 12.91 7.55
C ASP A 810 -30.25 12.08 7.24
N PHE A 811 -29.11 12.74 6.98
CA PHE A 811 -27.83 12.06 6.77
C PHE A 811 -27.46 11.19 7.98
N TRP A 812 -27.52 11.72 9.20
CA TRP A 812 -27.23 10.98 10.44
C TRP A 812 -28.26 9.92 10.82
N LYS A 813 -29.44 9.89 10.17
CA LYS A 813 -30.41 8.79 10.26
C LYS A 813 -30.11 7.66 9.27
N ARG A 814 -29.17 7.88 8.34
CA ARG A 814 -28.81 6.96 7.25
C ARG A 814 -27.35 6.53 7.26
N TRP A 815 -26.48 7.31 7.89
CA TRP A 815 -25.05 7.07 8.04
C TRP A 815 -24.75 6.54 9.44
N HIS A 816 -23.97 5.46 9.53
CA HIS A 816 -23.50 4.85 10.78
C HIS A 816 -24.61 4.81 11.86
N ILE A 817 -25.77 4.26 11.48
CA ILE A 817 -27.02 4.33 12.23
C ILE A 817 -26.85 3.78 13.64
N SER A 818 -26.07 2.71 13.83
CA SER A 818 -25.85 2.12 15.15
C SER A 818 -25.14 3.10 16.10
N LEU A 819 -24.09 3.78 15.63
CA LEU A 819 -23.36 4.79 16.41
C LEU A 819 -24.24 6.01 16.67
N SER A 820 -24.90 6.53 15.64
CA SER A 820 -25.82 7.67 15.75
C SER A 820 -26.91 7.42 16.79
N ARG A 821 -27.51 6.22 16.76
CA ARG A 821 -28.48 5.75 17.77
C ARG A 821 -27.84 5.66 19.16
N TRP A 822 -26.63 5.13 19.27
CA TRP A 822 -25.93 5.01 20.56
C TRP A 822 -25.64 6.39 21.18
N LEU A 823 -25.04 7.31 20.42
CA LEU A 823 -24.76 8.68 20.85
C LEU A 823 -26.04 9.40 21.26
N LYS A 824 -27.13 9.24 20.49
CA LYS A 824 -28.42 9.81 20.84
C LYS A 824 -28.94 9.30 22.20
N ASP A 825 -28.98 7.98 22.40
CA ASP A 825 -29.70 7.39 23.54
C ASP A 825 -28.88 7.34 24.84
N TYR A 826 -27.55 7.24 24.73
CA TYR A 826 -26.65 7.11 25.89
C TYR A 826 -25.91 8.41 26.23
N LEU A 827 -25.67 9.32 25.26
CA LEU A 827 -24.99 10.59 25.50
C LEU A 827 -25.96 11.79 25.44
N TYR A 828 -26.56 12.05 24.29
CA TYR A 828 -27.41 13.24 24.06
C TYR A 828 -28.61 13.33 25.02
N ILE A 829 -29.38 12.24 25.17
CA ILE A 829 -30.51 12.19 26.10
C ILE A 829 -30.04 12.34 27.56
N SER A 830 -28.88 11.78 27.90
CA SER A 830 -28.30 11.89 29.25
C SER A 830 -27.88 13.33 29.60
N LEU A 831 -27.45 14.12 28.61
CA LEU A 831 -27.14 15.55 28.77
C LEU A 831 -28.39 16.45 28.91
N GLY A 832 -29.58 15.87 28.76
CA GLY A 832 -30.88 16.55 28.84
C GLY A 832 -31.66 16.52 27.53
N GLY A 833 -31.06 16.10 26.42
CA GLY A 833 -31.70 16.08 25.11
C GLY A 833 -32.27 17.46 24.71
N ASN A 834 -33.55 17.49 24.33
CA ASN A 834 -34.30 18.72 24.02
C ASN A 834 -34.88 19.41 25.28
N ARG A 835 -34.61 18.90 26.48
CA ARG A 835 -35.13 19.49 27.74
C ARG A 835 -34.30 20.72 28.12
N LYS A 836 -34.87 21.59 28.95
CA LYS A 836 -34.21 22.83 29.45
C LYS A 836 -33.93 23.89 28.35
N GLY A 837 -34.78 23.96 27.32
CA GLY A 837 -34.82 25.08 26.38
C GLY A 837 -33.96 24.94 25.11
N LYS A 838 -34.13 25.92 24.19
CA LYS A 838 -33.52 25.93 22.85
C LYS A 838 -31.99 26.00 22.91
N PHE A 839 -31.43 26.83 23.79
CA PHE A 839 -29.98 26.97 23.95
C PHE A 839 -29.31 25.67 24.42
N ARG A 840 -29.86 25.03 25.46
CA ARG A 840 -29.33 23.76 25.97
C ARG A 840 -29.41 22.65 24.93
N THR A 841 -30.45 22.66 24.10
CA THR A 841 -30.61 21.71 22.98
C THR A 841 -29.45 21.84 21.99
N ILE A 842 -29.11 23.07 21.57
CA ILE A 842 -27.99 23.33 20.64
C ILE A 842 -26.66 22.92 21.28
N LEU A 843 -26.43 23.29 22.53
CA LEU A 843 -25.21 22.90 23.25
C LEU A 843 -25.07 21.38 23.36
N ASN A 844 -26.16 20.67 23.69
CA ASN A 844 -26.16 19.21 23.77
C ASN A 844 -25.85 18.56 22.41
N VAL A 845 -26.36 19.11 21.31
CA VAL A 845 -26.03 18.67 19.94
C VAL A 845 -24.54 18.88 19.65
N MET A 846 -24.01 20.07 19.94
CA MET A 846 -22.58 20.39 19.74
C MET A 846 -21.68 19.44 20.53
N ILE A 847 -21.94 19.25 21.82
CA ILE A 847 -21.16 18.32 22.66
C ILE A 847 -21.23 16.89 22.12
N THR A 848 -22.42 16.44 21.71
CA THR A 848 -22.60 15.09 21.16
C THR A 848 -21.79 14.90 19.88
N MET A 849 -21.77 15.89 18.99
CA MET A 849 -21.04 15.80 17.73
C MET A 849 -19.53 15.98 17.88
N LEU A 850 -19.06 16.84 18.78
CA LEU A 850 -17.63 16.98 19.10
C LEU A 850 -17.07 15.69 19.72
N LEU A 851 -17.80 15.10 20.68
CA LEU A 851 -17.41 13.81 21.27
C LEU A 851 -17.53 12.66 20.25
N GLY A 852 -18.53 12.71 19.36
CA GLY A 852 -18.63 11.77 18.24
C GLY A 852 -17.46 11.88 17.25
N GLY A 853 -17.00 13.10 16.98
CA GLY A 853 -15.78 13.35 16.21
C GLY A 853 -14.55 12.78 16.92
N LEU A 854 -14.34 13.13 18.18
CA LEU A 854 -13.22 12.62 18.98
C LEU A 854 -13.22 11.09 19.09
N TRP A 855 -14.39 10.46 19.15
CA TRP A 855 -14.51 9.01 19.13
C TRP A 855 -13.94 8.37 17.86
N HIS A 856 -14.00 9.06 16.71
CA HIS A 856 -13.43 8.53 15.46
C HIS A 856 -11.90 8.53 15.50
N GLY A 857 -11.25 9.58 15.99
CA GLY A 857 -9.79 9.58 16.14
C GLY A 857 -9.27 10.71 17.03
N ALA A 858 -8.07 10.51 17.57
CA ALA A 858 -7.44 11.40 18.53
C ALA A 858 -6.62 12.51 17.84
N SER A 859 -7.29 13.36 17.05
CA SER A 859 -6.66 14.52 16.41
C SER A 859 -7.63 15.70 16.29
N LEU A 860 -7.09 16.91 16.17
CA LEU A 860 -7.89 18.13 16.01
C LEU A 860 -8.77 18.09 14.74
N ARG A 861 -8.33 17.36 13.70
CA ARG A 861 -9.08 17.17 12.45
C ARG A 861 -10.45 16.54 12.68
N PHE A 862 -10.52 15.53 13.55
CA PHE A 862 -11.76 14.84 13.88
C PHE A 862 -12.69 15.68 14.77
N ILE A 863 -12.11 16.50 15.65
CA ILE A 863 -12.87 17.46 16.45
C ILE A 863 -13.50 18.51 15.53
N ILE A 864 -12.76 19.04 14.56
CA ILE A 864 -13.29 19.98 13.55
C ILE A 864 -14.38 19.32 12.72
N TRP A 865 -14.16 18.09 12.24
CA TRP A 865 -15.18 17.32 11.52
C TRP A 865 -16.48 17.17 12.33
N GLY A 866 -16.38 16.80 13.61
CA GLY A 866 -17.52 16.72 14.52
C GLY A 866 -18.18 18.08 14.75
N GLY A 867 -17.37 19.12 14.94
CA GLY A 867 -17.83 20.50 15.10
C GLY A 867 -18.62 21.01 13.90
N LEU A 868 -18.14 20.77 12.67
CA LEU A 868 -18.84 21.14 11.43
C LEU A 868 -20.21 20.47 11.34
N HIS A 869 -20.30 19.17 11.62
CA HIS A 869 -21.59 18.48 11.67
C HIS A 869 -22.49 18.99 12.80
N GLY A 870 -21.93 19.31 13.97
CA GLY A 870 -22.65 19.90 15.09
C GLY A 870 -23.26 21.25 14.72
N ILE A 871 -22.48 22.13 14.08
CA ILE A 871 -22.93 23.45 13.61
C ILE A 871 -24.06 23.28 12.59
N ALA A 872 -23.90 22.37 11.62
CA ALA A 872 -24.94 22.14 10.62
C ALA A 872 -26.25 21.58 11.23
N LEU A 873 -26.16 20.71 12.23
CA LEU A 873 -27.33 20.23 12.98
C LEU A 873 -27.95 21.33 13.85
N ALA A 874 -27.14 22.22 14.44
CA ALA A 874 -27.61 23.37 15.19
C ALA A 874 -28.39 24.34 14.27
N PHE A 875 -27.84 24.65 13.08
CA PHE A 875 -28.56 25.46 12.08
C PHE A 875 -29.86 24.80 11.65
N TYR A 876 -29.86 23.49 11.42
CA TYR A 876 -31.10 22.76 11.10
C TYR A 876 -32.14 22.89 12.23
N LYS A 877 -31.72 22.78 13.50
CA LYS A 877 -32.60 22.94 14.67
C LYS A 877 -33.13 24.36 14.85
N VAL A 878 -32.27 25.38 14.64
CA VAL A 878 -32.69 26.78 14.66
C VAL A 878 -33.70 27.06 13.55
N GLY A 879 -33.48 26.51 12.36
CA GLY A 879 -34.44 26.57 11.25
C GLY A 879 -35.80 25.98 11.61
N GLU A 880 -35.84 24.80 12.25
CA GLU A 880 -37.08 24.21 12.78
C GLU A 880 -37.76 25.12 13.82
N PHE A 881 -36.98 25.79 14.70
CA PHE A 881 -37.51 26.69 15.73
C PHE A 881 -38.10 27.99 15.19
N ILE A 882 -37.62 28.48 14.04
CA ILE A 882 -38.04 29.76 13.43
C ILE A 882 -39.17 29.53 12.42
N PHE A 883 -39.02 28.54 11.54
CA PHE A 883 -39.89 28.38 10.37
C PHE A 883 -40.90 27.23 10.48
N GLY A 884 -40.83 26.42 11.56
CA GLY A 884 -41.63 25.21 11.74
C GLY A 884 -41.28 24.09 10.74
N GLU A 885 -41.98 22.95 10.84
CA GLU A 885 -41.88 21.88 9.83
C GLU A 885 -42.64 22.29 8.56
N ARG A 886 -41.95 22.83 7.55
CA ARG A 886 -42.55 23.10 6.24
C ARG A 886 -42.56 21.83 5.37
N THR A 887 -43.76 21.37 5.01
CA THR A 887 -44.05 20.08 4.36
C THR A 887 -44.26 20.11 2.84
N SER A 888 -44.14 21.26 2.17
CA SER A 888 -44.22 21.29 0.70
C SER A 888 -42.83 21.24 0.06
N ARG A 889 -42.51 20.11 -0.57
CA ARG A 889 -41.25 19.89 -1.31
C ARG A 889 -41.55 19.63 -2.78
N SER A 890 -41.32 20.64 -3.63
CA SER A 890 -41.11 20.43 -5.07
C SER A 890 -39.93 19.46 -5.30
N ARG A 891 -39.99 18.66 -6.36
CA ARG A 891 -38.91 17.72 -6.75
C ARG A 891 -37.57 18.45 -6.93
N LEU A 892 -37.58 19.64 -7.51
CA LEU A 892 -36.39 20.48 -7.69
C LEU A 892 -35.77 20.89 -6.35
N ARG A 893 -36.61 21.33 -5.40
CA ARG A 893 -36.17 21.69 -4.05
C ARG A 893 -35.52 20.49 -3.35
N SER A 894 -36.11 19.31 -3.49
CA SER A 894 -35.53 18.08 -2.92
C SER A 894 -34.18 17.73 -3.56
N ALA A 895 -34.05 17.85 -4.88
CA ALA A 895 -32.79 17.58 -5.58
C ALA A 895 -31.68 18.55 -5.15
N VAL A 896 -31.98 19.85 -5.08
CA VAL A 896 -31.04 20.87 -4.60
C VAL A 896 -30.64 20.62 -3.14
N SER A 897 -31.61 20.28 -2.27
CA SER A 897 -31.31 19.96 -0.87
C SER A 897 -30.40 18.73 -0.71
N VAL A 898 -30.61 17.69 -1.53
CA VAL A 898 -29.71 16.51 -1.57
C VAL A 898 -28.33 16.90 -2.07
N PHE A 899 -28.24 17.68 -3.14
CA PHE A 899 -26.97 18.15 -3.69
C PHE A 899 -26.17 18.96 -2.66
N LEU A 900 -26.78 19.96 -2.02
CA LEU A 900 -26.12 20.79 -1.00
C LEU A 900 -25.67 19.96 0.21
N THR A 901 -26.50 19.01 0.65
CA THR A 901 -26.12 18.10 1.76
C THR A 901 -24.95 17.22 1.37
N PHE A 902 -24.94 16.70 0.14
CA PHE A 902 -23.85 15.89 -0.39
C PHE A 902 -22.53 16.69 -0.47
N GLN A 903 -22.57 17.93 -0.95
CA GLN A 903 -21.39 18.81 -1.00
C GLN A 903 -20.86 19.11 0.40
N PHE A 904 -21.73 19.45 1.35
CA PHE A 904 -21.33 19.69 2.74
C PHE A 904 -20.67 18.45 3.38
N VAL A 905 -21.27 17.27 3.20
CA VAL A 905 -20.71 16.02 3.72
C VAL A 905 -19.37 15.70 3.05
N SER A 906 -19.25 15.93 1.74
CA SER A 906 -18.00 15.72 0.99
C SER A 906 -16.90 16.67 1.47
N PHE A 907 -17.21 17.94 1.70
CA PHE A 907 -16.29 18.89 2.30
C PHE A 907 -15.81 18.44 3.69
N CYS A 908 -16.71 17.92 4.54
CA CYS A 908 -16.32 17.38 5.83
C CYS A 908 -15.33 16.22 5.68
N TRP A 909 -15.48 15.37 4.66
CA TRP A 909 -14.57 14.24 4.46
C TRP A 909 -13.10 14.61 4.25
N ILE A 910 -12.78 15.83 3.80
CA ILE A 910 -11.41 16.34 3.71
C ILE A 910 -10.73 16.25 5.09
N PHE A 911 -11.38 16.76 6.13
CA PHE A 911 -10.86 16.72 7.51
C PHE A 911 -10.73 15.31 8.04
N PHE A 912 -11.64 14.42 7.63
CA PHE A 912 -11.65 13.04 8.08
C PHE A 912 -10.49 12.22 7.49
N ARG A 913 -10.15 12.43 6.20
CA ARG A 913 -9.16 11.62 5.46
C ARG A 913 -7.73 12.19 5.47
N SER A 914 -7.56 13.50 5.49
CA SER A 914 -6.21 14.11 5.41
C SER A 914 -5.34 13.71 6.60
N GLN A 915 -4.03 13.60 6.37
CA GLN A 915 -3.06 13.11 7.36
C GLN A 915 -2.93 14.08 8.55
N ASP A 916 -2.92 15.38 8.26
CA ASP A 916 -2.81 16.48 9.22
C ASP A 916 -3.57 17.73 8.73
N LEU A 917 -3.58 18.79 9.56
CA LEU A 917 -4.26 20.06 9.22
C LEU A 917 -3.56 20.84 8.10
N GLN A 918 -2.25 20.66 7.91
CA GLN A 918 -1.51 21.30 6.82
C GLN A 918 -1.99 20.72 5.48
N SER A 919 -2.10 19.41 5.39
CA SER A 919 -2.60 18.67 4.22
C SER A 919 -4.03 19.06 3.85
N VAL A 920 -4.90 19.30 4.84
CA VAL A 920 -6.24 19.89 4.62
C VAL A 920 -6.12 21.25 3.92
N GLY A 921 -5.25 22.14 4.43
CA GLY A 921 -5.01 23.45 3.86
C GLY A 921 -4.47 23.38 2.42
N LEU A 922 -3.54 22.47 2.15
CA LEU A 922 -2.98 22.26 0.81
C LEU A 922 -4.04 21.77 -0.17
N MET A 923 -4.83 20.76 0.21
CA MET A 923 -5.91 20.24 -0.63
C MET A 923 -6.97 21.31 -0.94
N LEU A 924 -7.38 22.09 0.06
CA LEU A 924 -8.33 23.19 -0.15
C LEU A 924 -7.75 24.26 -1.08
N ARG A 925 -6.46 24.60 -0.94
CA ARG A 925 -5.79 25.54 -1.86
C ARG A 925 -5.77 25.03 -3.29
N GLN A 926 -5.48 23.75 -3.52
CA GLN A 926 -5.53 23.18 -4.87
C GLN A 926 -6.95 23.23 -5.44
N ILE A 927 -7.96 22.82 -4.66
CA ILE A 927 -9.37 22.84 -5.09
C ILE A 927 -9.84 24.26 -5.45
N VAL A 928 -9.34 25.29 -4.78
CA VAL A 928 -9.80 26.67 -5.06
C VAL A 928 -8.95 27.35 -6.14
N ASN A 929 -7.64 27.16 -6.14
CA ASN A 929 -6.71 27.99 -6.90
C ASN A 929 -6.13 27.32 -8.15
N ASP A 930 -6.18 25.98 -8.26
CA ASP A 930 -5.46 25.21 -9.28
C ASP A 930 -6.38 24.32 -10.13
N PHE A 931 -7.54 24.84 -10.51
CA PHE A 931 -8.42 24.18 -11.49
C PHE A 931 -7.87 24.44 -12.90
N LEU A 932 -7.16 23.46 -13.45
CA LEU A 932 -6.59 23.51 -14.81
C LEU A 932 -7.46 22.71 -15.79
N PRO A 933 -8.39 23.32 -16.56
CA PRO A 933 -9.25 22.56 -17.47
C PRO A 933 -8.49 21.78 -18.54
N SER A 934 -7.29 22.26 -18.90
CA SER A 934 -6.37 21.58 -19.82
C SER A 934 -5.90 20.21 -19.33
N SER A 935 -5.92 19.94 -18.02
CA SER A 935 -5.50 18.64 -17.47
C SER A 935 -6.59 17.58 -17.52
N PHE A 936 -7.86 17.95 -17.80
CA PHE A 936 -8.99 17.04 -17.63
C PHE A 936 -8.89 15.82 -18.54
N ALA A 937 -8.56 16.02 -19.82
CA ALA A 937 -8.41 14.93 -20.78
C ALA A 937 -7.32 13.93 -20.33
N SER A 938 -6.16 14.44 -19.89
CA SER A 938 -5.08 13.59 -19.36
C SER A 938 -5.47 12.87 -18.07
N VAL A 939 -6.21 13.52 -17.18
CA VAL A 939 -6.69 12.96 -15.92
C VAL A 939 -7.72 11.85 -16.16
N PHE A 940 -8.65 12.04 -17.10
CA PHE A 940 -9.58 10.98 -17.51
C PHE A 940 -8.88 9.83 -18.23
N ALA A 941 -7.85 10.09 -19.04
CA ALA A 941 -7.06 9.04 -19.66
C ALA A 941 -6.27 8.22 -18.63
N LEU A 942 -5.70 8.88 -17.61
CA LEU A 942 -4.89 8.24 -16.59
C LEU A 942 -5.72 7.47 -15.54
N PHE A 943 -6.88 8.01 -15.15
CA PHE A 943 -7.71 7.48 -14.06
C PHE A 943 -9.09 6.99 -14.52
N GLY A 944 -9.30 6.79 -15.82
CA GLY A 944 -10.60 6.45 -16.41
C GLY A 944 -11.30 5.27 -15.75
N GLY A 945 -10.55 4.21 -15.41
CA GLY A 945 -11.10 3.05 -14.69
C GLY A 945 -11.62 3.40 -13.28
N ALA A 946 -10.88 4.22 -12.53
CA ALA A 946 -11.30 4.69 -11.21
C ALA A 946 -12.54 5.59 -11.32
N PHE A 947 -12.58 6.50 -12.29
CA PHE A 947 -13.76 7.36 -12.51
C PHE A 947 -14.99 6.59 -12.97
N ALA A 948 -14.84 5.60 -13.85
CA ALA A 948 -15.93 4.73 -14.25
C ALA A 948 -16.54 4.01 -13.04
N LEU A 949 -15.69 3.54 -12.12
CA LEU A 949 -16.14 2.85 -10.91
C LEU A 949 -16.76 3.81 -9.89
N ILE A 950 -16.22 5.02 -9.74
CA ILE A 950 -16.82 6.08 -8.92
C ILE A 950 -18.21 6.42 -9.47
N ALA A 951 -18.34 6.63 -10.78
CA ALA A 951 -19.60 6.92 -11.43
C ALA A 951 -20.59 5.76 -11.25
N ALA A 952 -20.18 4.52 -11.52
CA ALA A 952 -21.01 3.33 -11.33
C ALA A 952 -21.47 3.19 -9.86
N GLY A 953 -20.57 3.39 -8.89
CA GLY A 953 -20.89 3.33 -7.47
C GLY A 953 -21.91 4.38 -7.04
N TYR A 954 -21.79 5.63 -7.52
CA TYR A 954 -22.80 6.65 -7.28
C TYR A 954 -24.12 6.37 -7.99
N LEU A 955 -24.11 5.90 -9.25
CA LEU A 955 -25.32 5.50 -9.96
C LEU A 955 -26.09 4.42 -9.18
N ILE A 956 -25.40 3.36 -8.75
CA ILE A 956 -25.96 2.28 -7.91
C ILE A 956 -26.46 2.84 -6.58
N HIS A 957 -25.72 3.75 -5.96
CA HIS A 957 -26.11 4.40 -4.71
C HIS A 957 -27.43 5.15 -4.88
N PHE A 958 -27.60 5.91 -5.96
CA PHE A 958 -28.78 6.73 -6.23
C PHE A 958 -29.99 5.96 -6.79
N LEU A 959 -29.84 4.70 -7.23
CA LEU A 959 -30.96 3.85 -7.71
C LEU A 959 -32.17 3.84 -6.75
N PRO A 960 -33.41 3.92 -7.24
CA PRO A 960 -34.61 3.88 -6.39
C PRO A 960 -34.67 2.63 -5.50
N GLU A 961 -35.20 2.76 -4.28
CA GLU A 961 -35.27 1.64 -3.34
C GLU A 961 -36.06 0.45 -3.89
N LYS A 962 -37.10 0.73 -4.70
CA LYS A 962 -37.87 -0.30 -5.40
C LYS A 962 -37.00 -1.18 -6.30
N VAL A 963 -36.03 -0.59 -7.02
CA VAL A 963 -35.09 -1.32 -7.88
C VAL A 963 -34.15 -2.17 -7.02
N LYS A 964 -33.66 -1.60 -5.91
CA LYS A 964 -32.78 -2.30 -4.96
C LYS A 964 -33.44 -3.52 -4.33
N GLU A 965 -34.70 -3.39 -3.95
CA GLU A 965 -35.50 -4.50 -3.43
C GLU A 965 -35.90 -5.50 -4.52
N SER A 966 -36.03 -5.07 -5.77
CA SER A 966 -36.38 -5.95 -6.89
C SER A 966 -35.29 -6.96 -7.20
N TYR A 967 -34.03 -6.53 -7.41
CA TYR A 967 -32.95 -7.50 -7.68
C TYR A 967 -32.62 -8.36 -6.45
N ARG A 968 -32.77 -7.82 -5.23
CA ARG A 968 -32.63 -8.59 -3.99
C ARG A 968 -33.71 -9.66 -3.89
N GLY A 969 -34.96 -9.27 -4.15
CA GLY A 969 -36.11 -10.18 -4.17
C GLY A 969 -35.98 -11.24 -5.25
N LEU A 970 -35.46 -10.89 -6.43
CA LEU A 970 -35.15 -11.84 -7.50
C LEU A 970 -34.13 -12.88 -7.05
N PHE A 971 -32.98 -12.44 -6.51
CA PHE A 971 -31.96 -13.35 -5.98
C PHE A 971 -32.52 -14.28 -4.90
N ILE A 972 -33.37 -13.77 -4.02
CA ILE A 972 -33.99 -14.57 -2.95
C ILE A 972 -34.97 -15.63 -3.49
N ARG A 973 -35.64 -15.37 -4.62
CA ARG A 973 -36.66 -16.25 -5.21
C ARG A 973 -36.08 -17.34 -6.12
N ILE A 974 -34.94 -17.09 -6.76
CA ILE A 974 -34.33 -18.07 -7.67
C ILE A 974 -33.92 -19.36 -6.93
N PRO A 975 -33.87 -20.51 -7.63
CA PRO A 975 -33.44 -21.76 -7.03
C PRO A 975 -32.04 -21.67 -6.42
N VAL A 976 -31.80 -22.44 -5.36
CA VAL A 976 -30.53 -22.45 -4.63
C VAL A 976 -29.34 -22.81 -5.53
N ALA A 977 -29.53 -23.67 -6.53
CA ALA A 977 -28.51 -23.98 -7.53
C ALA A 977 -28.10 -22.76 -8.37
N ALA A 978 -29.07 -21.94 -8.81
CA ALA A 978 -28.79 -20.70 -9.54
C ALA A 978 -28.09 -19.67 -8.64
N GLN A 979 -28.47 -19.58 -7.36
CA GLN A 979 -27.76 -18.74 -6.38
C GLN A 979 -26.29 -19.15 -6.26
N MET A 980 -25.99 -20.46 -6.25
CA MET A 980 -24.62 -20.97 -6.19
C MET A 980 -23.78 -20.56 -7.41
N VAL A 981 -24.33 -20.67 -8.62
CA VAL A 981 -23.63 -20.23 -9.84
C VAL A 981 -23.27 -18.75 -9.75
N ILE A 982 -24.20 -17.90 -9.31
CA ILE A 982 -23.93 -16.47 -9.13
C ILE A 982 -22.87 -16.23 -8.05
N VAL A 983 -22.91 -16.94 -6.93
CA VAL A 983 -21.90 -16.82 -5.87
C VAL A 983 -20.51 -17.20 -6.40
N LEU A 984 -20.41 -18.29 -7.18
CA LEU A 984 -19.15 -18.74 -7.78
C LEU A 984 -18.61 -17.72 -8.78
N MET A 985 -19.47 -17.18 -9.66
CA MET A 985 -19.09 -16.11 -10.59
C MET A 985 -18.58 -14.87 -9.86
N ILE A 986 -19.25 -14.46 -8.78
CA ILE A 986 -18.80 -13.30 -8.01
C ILE A 986 -17.50 -13.60 -7.27
N ALA A 987 -17.35 -14.78 -6.68
CA ALA A 987 -16.10 -15.17 -6.04
C ALA A 987 -14.92 -15.18 -7.04
N PHE A 988 -15.15 -15.65 -8.27
CA PHE A 988 -14.17 -15.59 -9.35
C PHE A 988 -13.83 -14.13 -9.73
N LEU A 989 -14.85 -13.27 -9.88
CA LEU A 989 -14.65 -11.85 -10.16
C LEU A 989 -13.86 -11.16 -9.04
N LEU A 990 -14.18 -11.44 -7.77
CA LEU A 990 -13.48 -10.90 -6.61
C LEU A 990 -12.01 -11.34 -6.57
N TYR A 991 -11.71 -12.56 -7.01
CA TYR A 991 -10.35 -13.06 -7.13
C TYR A 991 -9.57 -12.33 -8.23
N GLN A 992 -10.17 -12.16 -9.41
CA GLN A 992 -9.55 -11.43 -10.53
C GLN A 992 -9.34 -9.94 -10.24
N MET A 993 -10.26 -9.33 -9.48
CA MET A 993 -10.21 -7.91 -9.15
C MET A 993 -9.51 -7.60 -7.82
N ARG A 994 -8.95 -8.61 -7.13
CA ARG A 994 -8.23 -8.36 -5.88
C ARG A 994 -6.99 -7.52 -6.18
N THR A 995 -6.79 -6.46 -5.41
CA THR A 995 -5.52 -5.74 -5.41
C THR A 995 -4.45 -6.65 -4.80
N THR A 996 -3.20 -6.53 -5.26
CA THR A 996 -2.05 -7.26 -4.68
C THR A 996 -1.87 -6.95 -3.20
N GLU A 997 -2.24 -5.73 -2.76
CA GLU A 997 -2.30 -5.35 -1.35
C GLU A 997 -3.67 -5.62 -0.74
N ILE A 998 -3.69 -6.31 0.41
CA ILE A 998 -4.90 -6.46 1.23
C ILE A 998 -5.14 -5.14 1.97
N MET A 999 -6.16 -4.39 1.54
CA MET A 999 -6.53 -3.13 2.18
C MET A 999 -7.29 -3.38 3.50
N PRO A 1000 -6.73 -2.99 4.67
CA PRO A 1000 -7.42 -3.15 5.93
C PRO A 1000 -8.71 -2.33 5.97
N PHE A 1001 -9.60 -2.66 6.90
CA PHE A 1001 -10.80 -1.85 7.14
C PHE A 1001 -10.41 -0.40 7.46
N ILE A 1002 -11.10 0.57 6.84
CA ILE A 1002 -10.63 1.96 6.81
C ILE A 1002 -10.50 2.59 8.20
N TYR A 1003 -11.34 2.16 9.15
CA TYR A 1003 -11.30 2.65 10.53
C TYR A 1003 -10.15 2.09 11.37
N PHE A 1004 -9.43 1.06 10.91
CA PHE A 1004 -8.19 0.66 11.60
C PHE A 1004 -7.05 1.65 11.34
N ARG A 1005 -7.21 2.58 10.38
CA ARG A 1005 -6.24 3.64 10.10
C ARG A 1005 -6.38 4.86 11.05
N PHE A 1006 -7.41 4.91 11.89
CA PHE A 1006 -7.76 6.05 12.77
C PHE A 1006 -7.90 5.60 14.23
#